data_AF-Q4SQN4-F1
#
_entry.id   AF-Q4SQN4-F1
#
_cell.length_a   1.000
_cell.length_b   1.000
_cell.length_c   1.000
_cell.angle_alpha   90.00
_cell.angle_beta   90.00
_cell.angle_gamma   90.00
#
_symmetry.space_group_name_H-M   'P 1'
#
loop_
_entity.id
_entity.type
_entity.pdbx_description
1 polymer ?
#
loop_
_entity_poly.entity_id
_entity_poly.type
_entity_poly.pdbx_seq_one_letter_code
_entity_poly.pdbx_strand_id
1 'polypeptide(L)'
;MAPIIPDLCMEQVWSETVTAGRELNSQASKVFLTSDFCENRYLCFLVESHQHLRCVKFIESKDTSQLIFASVTTIPAKDAKPLQTIDAMLVLEACGSLVLYTGITRVGIFVPGLLSTNFSLPSHLIDNVSTPTNAGSRLLQRLDEAVMPSPVSELRGPNVKHHEASFLEDYNFQQASPCIRALRDPVLNRVTLELSSGGMLRISIPEIATSELVRKCLQAVRFILPKEAAMKVLVKWYNTYNAPGGPSAHAEWNQFVTCFMTLMGYNTERLTWTRSLHFKVPLSPVIAAKKARPSDGGSDEDWDYLLVSNYHRQVNSQPVSGTVDSSVSSNASRTDTAESPSLTLDSSAPLFPHIPALFYVLHLLYQELQLNELQRDTAASLVCLLQQLARDLQFEEYVDLYWRDYPSLISGCNETCIVDQTLFAQMQRLTFLRAQPPCVLAWLSNCLRGDNMEPFPYLPGICWRTRLLVLSYALYITGDENATSTDVSKYLAKVSAGQKSRTSEVLYKSPKVCSGNLAEQLVVWLTSEGFTLKDLESVPFGVALPIREAIYRCREQPCPDWSEDVCLLIGRQDLTKQAHKMMLAKSKTSVGSGLSLEPPATTEPDEEEDGMSDIIQEVRSLIWSQDLRVQEVRRLLQSSRPVRVNVVQLPEVSDHEYIEEKENKLLQLCQRTMALPVGRGFFTLFSYQPVPTEPLPLPKLNLTGNLGVLLFCTQKCVFYTGYNKQITLNNFFIQYTIPIISQSQAFSVFLFCFFCKGRAPPRNNTVDLNSGNIDVPPNMTSWASFHNGVAAGLKIAPASQVDSAWIAELANEYAGFLMALGLNGHLTKLATLNIHDYLTKGHEMTSIGLLLGVSSAKLGTMDMSITRLLSIHIPALLPPTSTELDVPHNVQVS
;
A
#
# COMPACT_ATOMS: atom_id res chain seq x y z
N MET A 1 -46.19 -16.56 -0.76
CA MET A 1 -44.98 -16.74 -1.57
C MET A 1 -45.01 -15.72 -2.68
N ALA A 2 -44.02 -14.83 -2.76
CA ALA A 2 -43.86 -13.96 -3.93
C ALA A 2 -43.42 -14.79 -5.14
N PRO A 3 -43.85 -14.46 -6.37
CA PRO A 3 -43.41 -15.16 -7.57
C PRO A 3 -41.91 -14.94 -7.80
N ILE A 4 -41.24 -15.95 -8.37
CA ILE A 4 -39.80 -15.89 -8.69
C ILE A 4 -39.62 -14.96 -9.90
N ILE A 5 -38.82 -13.92 -9.74
CA ILE A 5 -38.43 -12.98 -10.81
C ILE A 5 -36.94 -13.24 -11.11
N PRO A 6 -36.53 -13.39 -12.38
CA PRO A 6 -35.12 -13.61 -12.72
C PRO A 6 -34.30 -12.33 -12.54
N ASP A 7 -33.18 -12.43 -11.84
CA ASP A 7 -32.24 -11.31 -11.63
C ASP A 7 -31.32 -11.08 -12.83
N LEU A 8 -31.20 -12.07 -13.74
CA LEU A 8 -30.29 -12.05 -14.88
C LEU A 8 -31.03 -12.49 -16.16
N CYS A 9 -30.81 -11.74 -17.24
CA CYS A 9 -31.31 -12.04 -18.58
C CYS A 9 -30.11 -12.18 -19.54
N MET A 10 -30.08 -13.24 -20.33
CA MET A 10 -29.07 -13.42 -21.38
C MET A 10 -29.63 -12.89 -22.70
N GLU A 11 -28.95 -11.91 -23.28
CA GLU A 11 -29.28 -11.37 -24.60
C GLU A 11 -28.33 -11.92 -25.67
N GLN A 12 -28.89 -12.32 -26.81
CA GLN A 12 -28.11 -12.83 -27.93
C GLN A 12 -27.49 -11.67 -28.72
N VAL A 13 -26.16 -11.57 -28.69
CA VAL A 13 -25.40 -10.48 -29.35
C VAL A 13 -24.69 -10.90 -30.65
N TRP A 14 -24.44 -12.19 -30.84
CA TRP A 14 -23.74 -12.72 -32.01
C TRP A 14 -24.08 -14.20 -32.24
N SER A 15 -23.95 -14.66 -33.48
CA SER A 15 -24.08 -16.07 -33.84
C SER A 15 -23.15 -16.42 -34.99
N GLU A 16 -22.58 -17.62 -34.92
CA GLU A 16 -21.69 -18.12 -35.96
C GLU A 16 -22.48 -18.43 -37.24
N THR A 17 -21.99 -17.95 -38.39
CA THR A 17 -22.56 -18.28 -39.69
C THR A 17 -22.17 -19.70 -40.09
N VAL A 18 -23.11 -20.64 -40.03
CA VAL A 18 -22.92 -22.02 -40.52
C VAL A 18 -23.01 -22.01 -42.05
N THR A 19 -21.89 -22.16 -42.75
CA THR A 19 -21.88 -22.36 -44.20
C THR A 19 -22.53 -23.70 -44.55
N ALA A 20 -23.44 -23.69 -45.52
CA ALA A 20 -24.17 -24.87 -46.00
C ALA A 20 -23.24 -25.88 -46.71
N GLY A 21 -22.45 -26.59 -45.93
CA GLY A 21 -21.61 -27.71 -46.29
C GLY A 21 -21.52 -28.61 -45.06
N ARG A 22 -21.41 -29.93 -45.25
CA ARG A 22 -21.46 -30.97 -44.19
C ARG A 22 -20.26 -30.94 -43.21
N GLU A 23 -19.89 -29.78 -42.68
CA GLU A 23 -18.91 -29.65 -41.60
C GLU A 23 -19.67 -29.69 -40.28
N LEU A 24 -19.63 -30.82 -39.58
CA LEU A 24 -20.08 -30.88 -38.19
C LEU A 24 -19.17 -29.97 -37.36
N ASN A 25 -19.65 -28.80 -36.96
CA ASN A 25 -19.00 -27.99 -35.93
C ASN A 25 -19.15 -28.71 -34.59
N SER A 26 -18.03 -28.97 -33.92
CA SER A 26 -18.00 -29.52 -32.56
C SER A 26 -18.00 -28.39 -31.53
N GLN A 27 -18.28 -28.74 -30.27
CA GLN A 27 -18.19 -27.80 -29.15
C GLN A 27 -16.77 -27.24 -29.03
N ALA A 28 -16.65 -25.94 -28.75
CA ALA A 28 -15.35 -25.32 -28.51
C ALA A 28 -14.70 -25.91 -27.24
N SER A 29 -13.43 -26.30 -27.34
CA SER A 29 -12.68 -26.87 -26.20
C SER A 29 -12.16 -25.80 -25.25
N LYS A 30 -11.84 -24.61 -25.78
CA LYS A 30 -11.36 -23.45 -25.03
C LYS A 30 -11.93 -22.17 -25.63
N VAL A 31 -12.33 -21.22 -24.78
CA VAL A 31 -12.79 -19.89 -25.18
C VAL A 31 -12.07 -18.85 -24.33
N PHE A 32 -11.58 -17.77 -24.94
CA PHE A 32 -10.92 -16.69 -24.24
C PHE A 32 -10.99 -15.37 -25.01
N LEU A 33 -10.80 -14.26 -24.29
CA LEU A 33 -10.65 -12.93 -24.87
C LEU A 33 -9.16 -12.57 -24.96
N THR A 34 -8.77 -11.92 -26.05
CA THR A 34 -7.42 -11.36 -26.24
C THR A 34 -7.50 -10.01 -26.94
N SER A 35 -6.43 -9.23 -26.84
CA SER A 35 -6.24 -8.02 -27.65
C SER A 35 -5.06 -8.22 -28.62
N ASP A 36 -4.91 -7.30 -29.58
CA ASP A 36 -3.65 -7.10 -30.31
C ASP A 36 -2.91 -5.87 -29.80
N PHE A 37 -1.67 -5.64 -30.27
CA PHE A 37 -0.87 -4.48 -29.87
C PHE A 37 -1.54 -3.13 -30.22
N CYS A 38 -2.52 -3.12 -31.13
CA CYS A 38 -3.32 -1.98 -31.54
C CYS A 38 -4.69 -1.91 -30.83
N GLU A 39 -4.86 -2.61 -29.70
CA GLU A 39 -6.06 -2.65 -28.85
C GLU A 39 -7.34 -3.13 -29.55
N ASN A 40 -7.22 -3.83 -30.67
CA ASN A 40 -8.36 -4.54 -31.23
C ASN A 40 -8.66 -5.77 -30.36
N ARG A 41 -9.92 -5.92 -29.96
CA ARG A 41 -10.37 -7.02 -29.09
C ARG A 41 -10.91 -8.18 -29.92
N TYR A 42 -10.57 -9.39 -29.49
CA TYR A 42 -10.93 -10.63 -30.16
C TYR A 42 -11.52 -11.64 -29.17
N LEU A 43 -12.63 -12.24 -29.55
CA LEU A 43 -13.18 -13.44 -28.91
C LEU A 43 -12.65 -14.66 -29.67
N CYS A 44 -11.83 -15.46 -29.01
CA CYS A 44 -11.17 -16.62 -29.61
C CYS A 44 -11.76 -17.90 -29.03
N PHE A 45 -12.19 -18.81 -29.91
CA PHE A 45 -12.66 -20.14 -29.50
C PHE A 45 -12.01 -21.24 -30.35
N LEU A 46 -11.47 -22.25 -29.67
CA LEU A 46 -10.73 -23.36 -30.26
C LEU A 46 -11.66 -24.53 -30.54
N VAL A 47 -11.70 -24.98 -31.79
CA VAL A 47 -12.48 -26.14 -32.24
C VAL A 47 -11.51 -27.28 -32.54
N GLU A 48 -11.37 -28.20 -31.59
CA GLU A 48 -10.35 -29.26 -31.61
C GLU A 48 -10.55 -30.26 -32.76
N SER A 49 -11.79 -30.55 -33.15
CA SER A 49 -12.10 -31.47 -34.27
C SER A 49 -11.52 -31.01 -35.60
N HIS A 50 -11.41 -29.69 -35.80
CA HIS A 50 -10.89 -29.07 -37.01
C HIS A 50 -9.47 -28.51 -36.83
N GLN A 51 -8.90 -28.61 -35.63
CA GLN A 51 -7.64 -27.96 -35.25
C GLN A 51 -7.58 -26.48 -35.68
N HIS A 52 -8.66 -25.76 -35.36
CA HIS A 52 -8.87 -24.38 -35.78
C HIS A 52 -9.24 -23.50 -34.60
N LEU A 53 -8.54 -22.38 -34.46
CA LEU A 53 -8.89 -21.28 -33.57
C LEU A 53 -9.65 -20.23 -34.38
N ARG A 54 -10.92 -20.00 -34.04
CA ARG A 54 -11.74 -18.94 -34.66
C ARG A 54 -11.63 -17.68 -33.80
N CYS A 55 -11.15 -16.60 -34.39
CA CYS A 55 -10.98 -15.30 -33.76
C CYS A 55 -12.02 -14.32 -34.30
N VAL A 56 -12.94 -13.87 -33.45
CA VAL A 56 -13.99 -12.91 -33.81
C VAL A 56 -13.59 -11.54 -33.29
N LYS A 57 -13.33 -10.60 -34.19
CA LYS A 57 -13.05 -9.22 -33.83
C LYS A 57 -14.34 -8.54 -33.37
N PHE A 58 -14.33 -7.90 -32.21
CA PHE A 58 -15.46 -7.11 -31.72
C PHE A 58 -15.03 -5.72 -31.27
N ILE A 59 -16.00 -4.81 -31.25
CA ILE A 59 -15.81 -3.38 -30.97
C ILE A 59 -16.93 -2.96 -30.02
N GLU A 60 -16.57 -2.27 -28.95
CA GLU A 60 -17.54 -1.70 -28.03
C GLU A 60 -18.19 -0.43 -28.63
N SER A 61 -19.50 -0.28 -28.43
CA SER A 61 -20.24 0.92 -28.82
C SER A 61 -19.74 2.14 -28.04
N LYS A 62 -19.97 3.35 -28.57
CA LYS A 62 -19.56 4.61 -27.92
C LYS A 62 -20.16 4.78 -26.52
N ASP A 63 -21.37 4.26 -26.33
CA ASP A 63 -22.12 4.35 -25.08
C ASP A 63 -21.90 3.12 -24.18
N THR A 64 -20.90 2.27 -24.50
CA THR A 64 -20.52 1.02 -23.82
C THR A 64 -21.64 -0.01 -23.61
N SER A 65 -22.80 0.22 -24.22
CA SER A 65 -24.02 -0.58 -24.03
C SER A 65 -24.13 -1.81 -24.93
N GLN A 66 -23.39 -1.85 -26.05
CA GLN A 66 -23.49 -2.91 -27.05
C GLN A 66 -22.13 -3.28 -27.63
N LEU A 67 -21.97 -4.55 -28.00
CA LEU A 67 -20.78 -5.10 -28.67
C LEU A 67 -21.08 -5.37 -30.15
N ILE A 68 -20.26 -4.80 -31.03
CA ILE A 68 -20.37 -4.97 -32.48
C ILE A 68 -19.31 -5.96 -32.95
N PHE A 69 -19.74 -7.10 -33.50
CA PHE A 69 -18.86 -8.14 -34.03
C PHE A 69 -18.59 -7.88 -35.52
N ALA A 70 -17.32 -7.66 -35.86
CA ALA A 70 -16.92 -7.11 -37.16
C ALA A 70 -16.49 -8.16 -38.17
N SER A 71 -15.64 -9.12 -37.77
CA SER A 71 -15.10 -10.13 -38.68
C SER A 71 -14.66 -11.38 -37.93
N VAL A 72 -14.68 -12.52 -38.62
CA VAL A 72 -14.19 -13.81 -38.11
C VAL A 72 -13.00 -14.25 -38.96
N THR A 73 -11.91 -14.65 -38.32
CA THR A 73 -10.71 -15.20 -38.97
C THR A 73 -10.33 -16.52 -38.33
N THR A 74 -9.97 -17.51 -39.13
CA THR A 74 -9.58 -18.84 -38.65
C THR A 74 -8.06 -19.01 -38.71
N ILE A 75 -7.46 -19.44 -37.61
CA ILE A 75 -6.03 -19.74 -37.48
C ILE A 75 -5.86 -21.25 -37.23
N PRO A 76 -5.00 -21.96 -37.99
CA PRO A 76 -4.73 -23.37 -37.73
C PRO A 76 -3.98 -23.54 -36.40
N ALA A 77 -4.60 -24.23 -35.44
CA ALA A 77 -4.11 -24.34 -34.07
C ALA A 77 -4.53 -25.67 -33.44
N LYS A 78 -3.56 -26.40 -32.88
CA LYS A 78 -3.80 -27.54 -31.99
C LYS A 78 -4.20 -27.08 -30.60
N ASP A 79 -3.56 -26.03 -30.09
CA ASP A 79 -3.89 -25.42 -28.80
C ASP A 79 -3.57 -23.92 -28.79
N ALA A 80 -4.23 -23.14 -27.95
CA ALA A 80 -3.99 -21.71 -27.81
C ALA A 80 -4.28 -21.20 -26.39
N LYS A 81 -3.49 -20.22 -25.93
CA LYS A 81 -3.69 -19.53 -24.66
C LYS A 81 -3.42 -18.01 -24.77
N PRO A 82 -4.24 -17.16 -24.15
CA PRO A 82 -4.03 -15.72 -24.15
C PRO A 82 -2.91 -15.31 -23.19
N LEU A 83 -2.23 -14.22 -23.52
CA LEU A 83 -1.23 -13.55 -22.70
C LEU A 83 -1.65 -12.08 -22.54
N GLN A 84 -2.53 -11.82 -21.57
CA GLN A 84 -3.22 -10.53 -21.44
C GLN A 84 -2.27 -9.36 -21.16
N THR A 85 -1.17 -9.57 -20.44
CA THR A 85 -0.22 -8.51 -20.08
C THR A 85 0.52 -7.93 -21.30
N ILE A 86 0.68 -8.71 -22.36
CA ILE A 86 1.43 -8.31 -23.56
C ILE A 86 0.54 -8.13 -24.79
N ASP A 87 -0.80 -8.20 -24.64
CA ASP A 87 -1.74 -8.12 -25.77
C ASP A 87 -1.40 -9.07 -26.94
N ALA A 88 -1.14 -10.33 -26.58
CA ALA A 88 -0.82 -11.40 -27.52
C ALA A 88 -1.44 -12.74 -27.09
N MET A 89 -1.39 -13.73 -27.97
CA MET A 89 -1.78 -15.11 -27.69
C MET A 89 -0.73 -16.07 -28.20
N LEU A 90 -0.47 -17.11 -27.42
CA LEU A 90 0.44 -18.18 -27.76
C LEU A 90 -0.35 -19.32 -28.41
N VAL A 91 0.04 -19.70 -29.63
CA VAL A 91 -0.62 -20.71 -30.44
C VAL A 91 0.35 -21.85 -30.71
N LEU A 92 -0.07 -23.07 -30.40
CA LEU A 92 0.58 -24.29 -30.85
C LEU A 92 -0.06 -24.69 -32.17
N GLU A 93 0.65 -24.48 -33.28
CA GLU A 93 0.16 -24.83 -34.62
C GLU A 93 0.04 -26.36 -34.78
N ALA A 94 -0.75 -26.81 -35.77
CA ALA A 94 -0.95 -28.24 -36.05
C ALA A 94 0.36 -29.00 -36.34
N CYS A 95 1.39 -28.31 -36.83
CA CYS A 95 2.72 -28.87 -37.08
C CYS A 95 3.59 -29.07 -35.82
N GLY A 96 3.09 -28.68 -34.63
CA GLY A 96 3.82 -28.75 -33.37
C GLY A 96 4.74 -27.54 -33.11
N SER A 97 4.70 -26.53 -33.98
CA SER A 97 5.45 -25.28 -33.78
C SER A 97 4.72 -24.34 -32.83
N LEU A 98 5.47 -23.74 -31.91
CA LEU A 98 4.96 -22.74 -30.98
C LEU A 98 5.15 -21.34 -31.56
N VAL A 99 4.06 -20.60 -31.74
CA VAL A 99 4.05 -19.31 -32.43
C VAL A 99 3.28 -18.27 -31.62
N LEU A 100 3.84 -17.06 -31.54
CA LEU A 100 3.15 -15.91 -30.95
C LEU A 100 2.33 -15.18 -32.01
N TYR A 101 1.08 -14.90 -31.66
CA TYR A 101 0.18 -14.06 -32.44
C TYR A 101 -0.22 -12.83 -31.64
N THR A 102 -0.30 -11.67 -32.29
CA THR A 102 -0.96 -10.48 -31.74
C THR A 102 -2.25 -10.25 -32.51
N GLY A 103 -3.40 -10.52 -31.86
CA GLY A 103 -4.68 -10.68 -32.54
C GLY A 103 -4.62 -11.78 -33.61
N ILE A 104 -4.55 -11.38 -34.88
CA ILE A 104 -4.49 -12.27 -36.05
C ILE A 104 -3.13 -12.25 -36.76
N THR A 105 -2.21 -11.39 -36.32
CA THR A 105 -0.91 -11.18 -36.95
C THR A 105 0.14 -12.06 -36.31
N ARG A 106 0.87 -12.82 -37.12
CA ARG A 106 1.96 -13.70 -36.67
C ARG A 106 3.20 -12.87 -36.32
N VAL A 107 3.69 -12.99 -35.09
CA VAL A 107 4.90 -12.30 -34.59
C VAL A 107 6.12 -13.23 -34.67
N GLY A 108 5.95 -14.51 -34.32
CA GLY A 108 7.04 -15.49 -34.23
C GLY A 108 7.64 -15.57 -32.81
N ILE A 109 8.15 -16.73 -32.41
CA ILE A 109 8.80 -16.96 -31.11
C ILE A 109 10.01 -17.89 -31.30
N PHE A 110 11.05 -17.68 -30.48
CA PHE A 110 12.15 -18.62 -30.30
C PHE A 110 12.14 -19.15 -28.86
N VAL A 111 12.13 -20.48 -28.68
CA VAL A 111 12.27 -21.11 -27.36
C VAL A 111 13.61 -21.85 -27.30
N PRO A 112 14.57 -21.41 -26.48
CA PRO A 112 15.86 -22.10 -26.32
C PRO A 112 15.66 -23.55 -25.85
N GLY A 113 16.33 -24.51 -26.49
CA GLY A 113 16.36 -25.92 -26.07
C GLY A 113 15.23 -26.81 -26.60
N LEU A 114 14.23 -26.26 -27.30
CA LEU A 114 13.21 -27.03 -28.03
C LEU A 114 13.38 -26.76 -29.52
N LEU A 115 14.06 -27.66 -30.24
CA LEU A 115 14.15 -27.57 -31.70
C LEU A 115 12.75 -27.78 -32.29
N SER A 116 12.19 -26.73 -32.91
CA SER A 116 11.03 -26.89 -33.79
C SER A 116 11.43 -27.75 -34.99
N THR A 117 10.64 -28.76 -35.32
CA THR A 117 10.96 -29.81 -36.30
C THR A 117 11.16 -29.34 -37.75
N ASN A 118 10.95 -28.06 -38.09
CA ASN A 118 11.02 -27.58 -39.47
C ASN A 118 11.91 -26.34 -39.63
N PHE A 119 13.22 -26.54 -39.73
CA PHE A 119 14.10 -25.70 -40.57
C PHE A 119 14.64 -26.56 -41.71
N SER A 120 13.81 -26.84 -42.72
CA SER A 120 14.26 -27.32 -44.02
C SER A 120 14.19 -26.18 -45.01
N LEU A 121 15.35 -25.62 -45.36
CA LEU A 121 15.52 -24.67 -46.46
C LEU A 121 15.12 -25.35 -47.78
N PRO A 122 14.39 -24.71 -48.72
CA PRO A 122 14.21 -25.24 -50.07
C PRO A 122 15.53 -25.16 -50.83
N SER A 123 16.03 -26.29 -51.33
CA SER A 123 17.20 -26.42 -52.18
C SER A 123 16.88 -26.17 -53.68
N HIS A 124 17.90 -25.72 -54.43
CA HIS A 124 18.01 -25.38 -55.87
C HIS A 124 17.80 -23.87 -56.17
N LEU A 125 18.73 -23.09 -56.74
CA LEU A 125 19.86 -23.31 -57.68
C LEU A 125 21.08 -22.43 -57.37
N ILE A 126 22.25 -22.90 -57.78
CA ILE A 126 23.61 -22.33 -57.64
C ILE A 126 23.93 -21.40 -58.82
N ASP A 127 24.59 -20.25 -58.59
CA ASP A 127 25.83 -19.87 -59.30
C ASP A 127 26.61 -18.69 -58.66
N ASN A 128 27.73 -19.06 -58.02
CA ASN A 128 29.09 -18.50 -57.99
C ASN A 128 29.39 -16.98 -57.89
N VAL A 129 30.17 -16.59 -56.85
CA VAL A 129 31.59 -16.11 -56.92
C VAL A 129 32.19 -15.88 -55.50
N SER A 130 33.20 -16.71 -55.15
CA SER A 130 34.46 -16.48 -54.36
C SER A 130 34.46 -15.80 -52.96
N THR A 131 34.56 -16.53 -51.82
CA THR A 131 35.75 -16.93 -50.97
C THR A 131 36.38 -15.85 -50.04
N PRO A 132 37.13 -16.16 -48.94
CA PRO A 132 37.47 -17.46 -48.32
C PRO A 132 37.36 -17.60 -46.75
N THR A 133 37.09 -18.85 -46.34
CA THR A 133 37.61 -19.71 -45.24
C THR A 133 38.18 -19.15 -43.91
N ASN A 134 37.75 -19.75 -42.79
CA ASN A 134 38.66 -20.58 -41.96
C ASN A 134 37.93 -21.60 -41.07
N ALA A 135 38.44 -22.82 -41.06
CA ALA A 135 37.89 -24.01 -40.43
C ALA A 135 38.60 -24.36 -39.11
N GLY A 136 37.92 -25.11 -38.24
CA GLY A 136 38.56 -25.94 -37.21
C GLY A 136 37.90 -25.91 -35.84
N SER A 137 36.95 -26.82 -35.59
CA SER A 137 36.59 -27.21 -34.22
C SER A 137 36.86 -28.70 -34.06
N ARG A 138 37.86 -29.03 -33.23
CA ARG A 138 38.08 -30.35 -32.64
C ARG A 138 38.00 -30.20 -31.12
N LEU A 139 37.16 -31.06 -30.53
CA LEU A 139 37.19 -31.69 -29.20
C LEU A 139 38.26 -31.24 -28.18
N LEU A 140 37.81 -31.02 -26.93
CA LEU A 140 38.46 -31.40 -25.65
C LEU A 140 37.48 -31.06 -24.50
N GLN A 141 36.83 -32.05 -23.88
CA GLN A 141 37.24 -32.75 -22.65
C GLN A 141 37.35 -31.82 -21.43
N ARG A 142 36.34 -31.87 -20.55
CA ARG A 142 36.27 -31.08 -19.31
C ARG A 142 36.65 -31.99 -18.13
N LEU A 143 37.81 -31.71 -17.55
CA LEU A 143 38.25 -32.23 -16.26
C LEU A 143 37.57 -31.48 -15.10
N ASP A 144 37.52 -32.20 -13.99
CA ASP A 144 36.88 -31.99 -12.70
C ASP A 144 37.45 -30.81 -11.89
N GLU A 145 36.62 -30.14 -11.07
CA GLU A 145 37.07 -29.45 -9.83
C GLU A 145 35.89 -29.04 -8.91
N ALA A 146 35.76 -29.82 -7.82
CA ALA A 146 35.45 -29.48 -6.43
C ALA A 146 34.45 -28.34 -6.09
N VAL A 147 33.30 -28.72 -5.51
CA VAL A 147 32.50 -27.88 -4.59
C VAL A 147 32.08 -28.71 -3.36
N MET A 148 32.32 -28.15 -2.17
CA MET A 148 31.93 -28.67 -0.85
C MET A 148 30.41 -28.58 -0.61
N PRO A 149 29.80 -29.45 0.21
CA PRO A 149 28.35 -29.64 0.26
C PRO A 149 27.65 -28.81 1.33
N SER A 150 26.38 -28.49 1.10
CA SER A 150 25.39 -28.12 2.12
C SER A 150 24.14 -29.00 1.94
N PRO A 151 23.47 -29.45 3.02
CA PRO A 151 22.77 -30.74 3.03
C PRO A 151 21.25 -30.59 3.05
N VAL A 152 20.54 -31.22 2.11
CA VAL A 152 19.18 -31.73 2.35
C VAL A 152 19.01 -33.03 1.55
N SER A 153 18.61 -34.09 2.26
CA SER A 153 18.48 -35.47 1.78
C SER A 153 17.25 -35.68 0.91
N GLU A 154 17.36 -36.43 -0.19
CA GLU A 154 16.24 -37.23 -0.70
C GLU A 154 16.68 -38.62 -1.22
N LEU A 155 15.97 -39.59 -0.64
CA LEU A 155 15.68 -40.98 -0.97
C LEU A 155 16.44 -41.76 -2.07
N ARG A 156 17.05 -42.83 -1.55
CA ARG A 156 17.54 -44.08 -2.14
C ARG A 156 16.49 -44.79 -3.03
N GLY A 157 16.90 -45.15 -4.26
CA GLY A 157 16.25 -46.14 -5.14
C GLY A 157 17.32 -47.04 -5.82
N PRO A 158 17.02 -48.30 -6.17
CA PRO A 158 17.97 -49.41 -6.02
C PRO A 158 18.87 -49.69 -7.24
N ASN A 159 20.07 -50.18 -6.91
CA ASN A 159 21.06 -50.78 -7.81
C ASN A 159 20.52 -52.02 -8.55
N VAL A 160 20.71 -52.07 -9.87
CA VAL A 160 20.99 -53.32 -10.59
C VAL A 160 22.17 -53.05 -11.53
N LYS A 161 23.28 -53.76 -11.28
CA LYS A 161 24.45 -53.86 -12.16
C LYS A 161 24.15 -54.85 -13.28
N HIS A 162 24.66 -54.65 -14.51
CA HIS A 162 25.21 -55.67 -15.44
C HIS A 162 25.73 -54.92 -16.69
N HIS A 163 27.05 -54.83 -16.89
CA HIS A 163 27.92 -55.66 -17.75
C HIS A 163 27.96 -55.24 -19.22
N GLU A 164 29.16 -54.83 -19.65
CA GLU A 164 29.58 -54.65 -21.05
C GLU A 164 29.61 -56.00 -21.78
N ALA A 165 29.05 -56.07 -22.99
CA ALA A 165 29.76 -56.36 -24.24
C ALA A 165 28.84 -56.91 -25.36
N SER A 166 29.07 -56.35 -26.56
CA SER A 166 29.06 -56.99 -27.88
C SER A 166 27.75 -57.21 -28.67
N PHE A 167 27.79 -56.60 -29.86
CA PHE A 167 27.38 -57.09 -31.18
C PHE A 167 25.89 -57.22 -31.55
N LEU A 168 25.50 -56.25 -32.39
CA LEU A 168 24.82 -56.36 -33.69
C LEU A 168 23.36 -56.82 -33.74
N GLU A 169 22.58 -55.95 -34.38
CA GLU A 169 21.21 -56.10 -34.90
C GLU A 169 20.07 -56.20 -33.88
N ASP A 170 19.41 -55.06 -33.66
CA ASP A 170 17.99 -54.94 -34.01
C ASP A 170 17.56 -53.46 -34.09
N TYR A 171 16.79 -53.15 -35.13
CA TYR A 171 16.19 -51.84 -35.41
C TYR A 171 15.48 -51.26 -34.17
N ASN A 172 15.84 -50.03 -33.76
CA ASN A 172 14.94 -49.22 -32.94
C ASN A 172 15.07 -47.70 -33.19
N PHE A 173 13.89 -47.09 -33.30
CA PHE A 173 13.55 -45.72 -33.65
C PHE A 173 14.43 -44.63 -33.04
N GLN A 174 14.64 -43.56 -33.83
CA GLN A 174 15.06 -42.23 -33.37
C GLN A 174 14.33 -41.86 -32.06
N GLN A 175 15.06 -41.61 -30.97
CA GLN A 175 14.48 -40.98 -29.78
C GLN A 175 13.89 -39.62 -30.19
N ALA A 176 12.57 -39.55 -30.27
CA ALA A 176 11.86 -38.34 -30.63
C ALA A 176 12.18 -37.24 -29.61
N SER A 177 12.66 -36.10 -30.09
CA SER A 177 12.76 -34.86 -29.32
C SER A 177 11.44 -34.63 -28.57
N PRO A 178 11.46 -34.21 -27.29
CA PRO A 178 10.23 -33.95 -26.55
C PRO A 178 9.42 -32.88 -27.29
N CYS A 179 8.26 -33.27 -27.83
CA CYS A 179 7.39 -32.38 -28.58
C CYS A 179 6.33 -31.77 -27.66
N ILE A 180 5.93 -30.53 -27.93
CA ILE A 180 4.94 -29.83 -27.11
C ILE A 180 3.57 -30.45 -27.39
N ARG A 181 2.92 -30.96 -26.35
CA ARG A 181 1.59 -31.58 -26.42
C ARG A 181 0.48 -30.55 -26.29
N ALA A 182 0.54 -29.68 -25.29
CA ALA A 182 -0.51 -28.73 -24.93
C ALA A 182 0.02 -27.50 -24.16
N LEU A 183 -0.82 -26.46 -24.07
CA LEU A 183 -0.57 -25.21 -23.35
C LEU A 183 -1.51 -25.08 -22.13
N ARG A 184 -0.94 -24.79 -20.97
CA ARG A 184 -1.67 -24.67 -19.69
C ARG A 184 -1.31 -23.40 -18.91
N ASP A 185 -2.22 -23.02 -18.01
CA ASP A 185 -2.04 -22.03 -16.95
C ASP A 185 -1.42 -20.69 -17.40
N PRO A 186 -2.07 -19.95 -18.33
CA PRO A 186 -1.65 -18.60 -18.66
C PRO A 186 -1.88 -17.68 -17.44
N VAL A 187 -0.79 -17.13 -16.89
CA VAL A 187 -0.86 -16.12 -15.83
C VAL A 187 0.11 -15.02 -16.21
N LEU A 188 -0.42 -13.80 -16.39
CA LEU A 188 0.33 -12.63 -16.85
C LEU A 188 1.03 -12.91 -18.20
N ASN A 189 2.37 -12.89 -18.22
CA ASN A 189 3.21 -13.21 -19.37
C ASN A 189 3.81 -14.63 -19.33
N ARG A 190 3.33 -15.52 -18.44
CA ARG A 190 3.88 -16.87 -18.26
C ARG A 190 2.88 -17.96 -18.63
N VAL A 191 3.37 -19.00 -19.29
CA VAL A 191 2.57 -20.17 -19.74
C VAL A 191 3.33 -21.46 -19.44
N THR A 192 2.61 -22.52 -19.09
CA THR A 192 3.16 -23.86 -18.90
C THR A 192 3.00 -24.67 -20.18
N LEU A 193 4.12 -25.20 -20.69
CA LEU A 193 4.17 -26.17 -21.80
C LEU A 193 4.12 -27.59 -21.23
N GLU A 194 3.20 -28.40 -21.71
CA GLU A 194 3.16 -29.84 -21.43
C GLU A 194 3.89 -30.59 -22.55
N LEU A 195 4.96 -31.31 -22.21
CA LEU A 195 5.76 -32.09 -23.16
C LEU A 195 5.17 -33.48 -23.36
N SER A 196 5.48 -34.12 -24.48
CA SER A 196 5.08 -35.51 -24.77
C SER A 196 5.62 -36.53 -23.75
N SER A 197 6.72 -36.20 -23.07
CA SER A 197 7.30 -36.99 -21.98
C SER A 197 6.53 -36.90 -20.66
N GLY A 198 5.49 -36.06 -20.57
CA GLY A 198 4.77 -35.74 -19.33
C GLY A 198 5.44 -34.66 -18.48
N GLY A 199 6.65 -34.22 -18.85
CA GLY A 199 7.32 -33.08 -18.21
C GLY A 199 6.59 -31.76 -18.48
N MET A 200 6.60 -30.85 -17.51
CA MET A 200 6.01 -29.51 -17.62
C MET A 200 7.11 -28.45 -17.55
N LEU A 201 7.11 -27.51 -18.48
CA LEU A 201 8.06 -26.40 -18.54
C LEU A 201 7.30 -25.08 -18.48
N ARG A 202 7.60 -24.22 -17.50
CA ARG A 202 7.02 -22.87 -17.46
C ARG A 202 7.93 -21.89 -18.19
N ILE A 203 7.38 -21.22 -19.21
CA ILE A 203 8.07 -20.20 -20.00
C ILE A 203 7.51 -18.82 -19.68
N SER A 204 8.36 -17.79 -19.80
CA SER A 204 7.97 -16.38 -19.75
C SER A 204 8.15 -15.74 -21.13
N ILE A 205 7.11 -15.10 -21.63
CA ILE A 205 7.19 -14.34 -22.88
C ILE A 205 7.63 -12.91 -22.56
N PRO A 206 8.68 -12.38 -23.23
CA PRO A 206 9.12 -11.01 -23.03
C PRO A 206 8.04 -9.97 -23.34
N GLU A 207 8.14 -8.82 -22.69
CA GLU A 207 7.27 -7.67 -22.98
C GLU A 207 7.75 -6.92 -24.23
N ILE A 208 6.95 -5.98 -24.72
CA ILE A 208 7.28 -5.19 -25.92
C ILE A 208 8.40 -4.16 -25.68
N ALA A 209 8.55 -3.70 -24.44
CA ALA A 209 9.56 -2.73 -24.03
C ALA A 209 9.78 -2.82 -22.52
N THR A 210 11.03 -2.75 -22.07
CA THR A 210 11.38 -2.63 -20.65
C THR A 210 11.51 -1.17 -20.22
N SER A 211 11.97 -0.31 -21.11
CA SER A 211 12.14 1.12 -20.89
C SER A 211 10.83 1.88 -21.02
N GLU A 212 10.57 2.74 -20.04
CA GLU A 212 9.42 3.66 -20.03
C GLU A 212 9.42 4.60 -21.24
N LEU A 213 10.60 5.06 -21.66
CA LEU A 213 10.75 5.95 -22.81
C LEU A 213 10.30 5.23 -24.10
N VAL A 214 10.85 4.03 -24.35
CA VAL A 214 10.53 3.26 -25.55
C VAL A 214 9.04 2.91 -25.59
N ARG A 215 8.47 2.50 -24.45
CA ARG A 215 7.05 2.19 -24.35
C ARG A 215 6.16 3.39 -24.66
N LYS A 216 6.48 4.57 -24.13
CA LYS A 216 5.75 5.82 -24.46
C LYS A 216 5.92 6.21 -25.93
N CYS A 217 7.11 6.06 -26.50
CA CYS A 217 7.35 6.27 -27.93
C CYS A 217 6.50 5.33 -28.79
N LEU A 218 6.45 4.03 -28.46
CA LEU A 218 5.63 3.05 -29.18
C LEU A 218 4.13 3.35 -29.07
N GLN A 219 3.66 3.79 -27.90
CA GLN A 219 2.27 4.23 -27.72
C GLN A 219 1.94 5.45 -28.59
N ALA A 220 2.84 6.43 -28.65
CA ALA A 220 2.73 7.61 -29.49
C ALA A 220 2.70 7.26 -30.99
N VAL A 221 3.63 6.42 -31.43
CA VAL A 221 3.71 5.92 -32.82
C VAL A 221 2.44 5.15 -33.19
N ARG A 222 1.96 4.28 -32.30
CA ARG A 222 0.72 3.53 -32.48
C ARG A 222 -0.51 4.42 -32.60
N PHE A 223 -0.53 5.54 -31.88
CA PHE A 223 -1.66 6.47 -31.90
C PHE A 223 -1.76 7.24 -33.22
N ILE A 224 -0.63 7.63 -33.81
CA ILE A 224 -0.60 8.49 -35.00
C ILE A 224 -0.64 7.74 -36.32
N LEU A 225 -0.09 6.53 -36.36
CA LEU A 225 -0.05 5.73 -37.58
C LEU A 225 -1.39 5.01 -37.81
N PRO A 226 -1.78 4.77 -39.08
CA PRO A 226 -2.84 3.83 -39.40
C PRO A 226 -2.56 2.45 -38.79
N LYS A 227 -3.61 1.75 -38.32
CA LYS A 227 -3.48 0.47 -37.59
C LYS A 227 -2.60 -0.57 -38.28
N GLU A 228 -2.65 -0.65 -39.61
CA GLU A 228 -1.81 -1.58 -40.39
C GLU A 228 -0.32 -1.21 -40.37
N ALA A 229 0.00 0.08 -40.51
CA ALA A 229 1.37 0.57 -40.43
C ALA A 229 1.91 0.44 -39.00
N ALA A 230 1.12 0.82 -38.00
CA ALA A 230 1.46 0.66 -36.58
C ALA A 230 1.76 -0.81 -36.25
N MET A 231 0.92 -1.75 -36.70
CA MET A 231 1.12 -3.18 -36.48
C MET A 231 2.44 -3.67 -37.10
N LYS A 232 2.78 -3.25 -38.33
CA LYS A 232 4.06 -3.60 -38.97
C LYS A 232 5.27 -3.12 -38.16
N VAL A 233 5.22 -1.88 -37.63
CA VAL A 233 6.29 -1.33 -36.78
C VAL A 233 6.42 -2.12 -35.49
N LEU A 234 5.31 -2.36 -34.79
CA LEU A 234 5.30 -3.05 -33.49
C LEU A 234 5.80 -4.49 -33.61
N VAL A 235 5.39 -5.21 -34.66
CA VAL A 235 5.87 -6.57 -34.92
C VAL A 235 7.34 -6.59 -35.31
N LYS A 236 7.80 -5.65 -36.15
CA LYS A 236 9.22 -5.55 -36.53
C LYS A 236 10.09 -5.25 -35.31
N TRP A 237 9.68 -4.28 -34.49
CA TRP A 237 10.36 -3.92 -33.24
C TRP A 237 10.43 -5.11 -32.29
N TYR A 238 9.29 -5.77 -32.02
CA TYR A 238 9.24 -6.90 -31.09
C TYR A 238 10.19 -8.03 -31.52
N ASN A 239 10.24 -8.33 -32.82
CA ASN A 239 11.14 -9.37 -33.35
C ASN A 239 12.62 -8.98 -33.29
N THR A 240 12.94 -7.69 -33.49
CA THR A 240 14.32 -7.20 -33.39
C THR A 240 14.78 -7.15 -31.94
N TYR A 241 13.96 -6.66 -31.02
CA TYR A 241 14.28 -6.54 -29.60
C TYR A 241 14.41 -7.91 -28.93
N ASN A 242 13.47 -8.82 -29.19
CA ASN A 242 13.45 -10.16 -28.59
C ASN A 242 14.20 -11.22 -29.40
N ALA A 243 15.10 -10.81 -30.30
CA ALA A 243 15.91 -11.75 -31.08
C ALA A 243 16.84 -12.59 -30.16
N PRO A 244 16.97 -13.91 -30.40
CA PRO A 244 17.82 -14.76 -29.56
C PRO A 244 19.30 -14.39 -29.68
N GLY A 245 19.97 -14.25 -28.54
CA GLY A 245 21.34 -13.71 -28.48
C GLY A 245 21.42 -12.18 -28.47
N GLY A 246 20.28 -11.49 -28.33
CA GLY A 246 20.16 -10.04 -28.27
C GLY A 246 20.82 -9.38 -27.03
N PRO A 247 21.12 -8.07 -27.12
CA PRO A 247 21.94 -7.34 -26.16
C PRO A 247 21.27 -7.19 -24.77
N SER A 248 22.05 -6.81 -23.76
CA SER A 248 21.55 -6.47 -22.43
C SER A 248 20.46 -5.37 -22.50
N ALA A 249 19.52 -5.38 -21.55
CA ALA A 249 18.45 -4.36 -21.43
C ALA A 249 18.96 -2.90 -21.53
N HIS A 250 20.23 -2.66 -21.19
CA HIS A 250 20.91 -1.35 -21.26
C HIS A 250 21.10 -0.76 -22.67
N ALA A 251 20.88 -1.53 -23.74
CA ALA A 251 20.99 -1.06 -25.13
C ALA A 251 19.62 -0.85 -25.81
N GLU A 252 18.51 -1.00 -25.08
CA GLU A 252 17.16 -0.98 -25.64
C GLU A 252 16.85 0.30 -26.43
N TRP A 253 17.21 1.48 -25.90
CA TRP A 253 16.99 2.75 -26.59
C TRP A 253 17.74 2.85 -27.92
N ASN A 254 18.99 2.39 -27.97
CA ASN A 254 19.82 2.45 -29.18
C ASN A 254 19.29 1.49 -30.24
N GLN A 255 18.86 0.30 -29.81
CA GLN A 255 18.21 -0.67 -30.70
C GLN A 255 16.87 -0.13 -31.23
N PHE A 256 16.12 0.59 -30.39
CA PHE A 256 14.88 1.25 -30.79
C PHE A 256 15.13 2.30 -31.86
N VAL A 257 16.05 3.24 -31.59
CA VAL A 257 16.39 4.31 -32.54
C VAL A 257 16.89 3.74 -33.86
N THR A 258 17.79 2.74 -33.83
CA THR A 258 18.30 2.12 -35.06
C THR A 258 17.18 1.43 -35.83
N CYS A 259 16.37 0.58 -35.20
CA CYS A 259 15.25 -0.09 -35.85
C CYS A 259 14.25 0.90 -36.44
N PHE A 260 13.93 1.97 -35.71
CA PHE A 260 12.94 2.96 -36.09
C PHE A 260 13.44 3.86 -37.24
N MET A 261 14.70 4.32 -37.19
CA MET A 261 15.34 5.08 -38.26
C MET A 261 15.47 4.26 -39.55
N THR A 262 15.82 2.97 -39.46
CA THR A 262 15.81 2.09 -40.64
C THR A 262 14.42 1.97 -41.26
N LEU A 263 13.36 1.92 -40.45
CA LEU A 263 11.97 1.89 -40.97
C LEU A 263 11.53 3.22 -41.61
N MET A 264 12.19 4.32 -41.27
CA MET A 264 12.02 5.64 -41.91
C MET A 264 12.88 5.81 -43.17
N GLY A 265 13.80 4.87 -43.47
CA GLY A 265 14.65 4.89 -44.67
C GLY A 265 16.08 5.40 -44.43
N TYR A 266 16.48 5.64 -43.18
CA TYR A 266 17.82 6.10 -42.84
C TYR A 266 18.86 4.97 -42.84
N ASN A 267 20.08 5.29 -43.27
CA ASN A 267 21.22 4.39 -43.13
C ASN A 267 21.91 4.59 -41.78
N THR A 268 21.55 3.75 -40.81
CA THR A 268 22.08 3.78 -39.44
C THR A 268 23.55 3.38 -39.32
N GLU A 269 24.15 2.76 -40.34
CA GLU A 269 25.59 2.45 -40.32
C GLU A 269 26.45 3.69 -40.54
N ARG A 270 25.90 4.70 -41.23
CA ARG A 270 26.57 5.97 -41.52
C ARG A 270 26.26 7.07 -40.52
N LEU A 271 25.16 6.96 -39.76
CA LEU A 271 24.80 7.90 -38.71
C LEU A 271 25.57 7.58 -37.42
N THR A 272 26.71 8.23 -37.21
CA THR A 272 27.67 7.85 -36.16
C THR A 272 27.10 8.01 -34.75
N TRP A 273 26.21 8.99 -34.54
CA TRP A 273 25.58 9.26 -33.24
C TRP A 273 24.63 8.14 -32.78
N THR A 274 24.06 7.36 -33.70
CA THR A 274 23.16 6.23 -33.35
C THR A 274 23.86 5.13 -32.56
N ARG A 275 25.20 5.08 -32.61
CA ARG A 275 26.06 4.17 -31.84
C ARG A 275 26.49 4.74 -30.47
N SER A 276 26.22 6.01 -30.20
CA SER A 276 26.73 6.76 -29.03
C SER A 276 25.66 7.13 -27.99
N LEU A 277 24.46 6.57 -28.08
CA LEU A 277 23.29 6.94 -27.26
C LEU A 277 23.25 6.30 -25.85
N HIS A 278 24.36 5.73 -25.36
CA HIS A 278 24.42 5.16 -24.00
C HIS A 278 24.48 6.24 -22.93
N PHE A 279 23.30 6.66 -22.44
CA PHE A 279 23.21 7.55 -21.30
C PHE A 279 23.18 6.76 -19.99
N LYS A 280 24.24 6.91 -19.19
CA LYS A 280 24.20 6.93 -17.71
C LYS A 280 23.98 5.57 -17.03
N VAL A 281 24.67 4.53 -17.48
CA VAL A 281 24.89 3.36 -16.62
C VAL A 281 26.33 3.39 -16.10
N PRO A 282 26.56 3.49 -14.78
CA PRO A 282 27.88 3.35 -14.18
C PRO A 282 28.22 1.87 -14.14
N LEU A 283 28.55 1.30 -15.30
CA LEU A 283 29.26 0.04 -15.33
C LEU A 283 30.69 0.39 -15.73
N SER A 284 31.63 0.13 -14.80
CA SER A 284 33.01 -0.19 -15.18
C SER A 284 32.93 -1.07 -16.42
N PRO A 285 33.69 -0.78 -17.50
CA PRO A 285 33.57 -1.48 -18.77
C PRO A 285 33.45 -2.96 -18.48
N VAL A 286 32.27 -3.54 -18.80
CA VAL A 286 32.04 -4.96 -18.62
C VAL A 286 33.10 -5.62 -19.47
N ILE A 287 34.14 -6.14 -18.82
CA ILE A 287 35.15 -6.98 -19.43
C ILE A 287 34.34 -8.12 -20.01
N ALA A 288 34.06 -8.06 -21.31
CA ALA A 288 33.55 -9.20 -22.03
C ALA A 288 34.51 -10.34 -21.69
N ALA A 289 34.01 -11.37 -21.03
CA ALA A 289 34.80 -12.50 -20.56
C ALA A 289 35.27 -13.37 -21.74
N LYS A 290 36.03 -12.80 -22.68
CA LYS A 290 37.15 -13.51 -23.27
C LYS A 290 38.27 -13.35 -22.26
N LYS A 291 38.82 -14.46 -21.74
CA LYS A 291 40.06 -14.48 -20.97
C LYS A 291 41.17 -13.77 -21.77
N ALA A 292 41.23 -12.44 -21.69
CA ALA A 292 42.40 -11.67 -22.02
C ALA A 292 43.31 -11.78 -20.79
N ARG A 293 44.55 -12.24 -20.99
CA ARG A 293 45.55 -12.21 -19.93
C ARG A 293 45.67 -10.74 -19.49
N PRO A 294 45.57 -10.42 -18.19
CA PRO A 294 45.88 -9.07 -17.75
C PRO A 294 47.35 -8.82 -18.09
N SER A 295 47.60 -7.94 -19.05
CA SER A 295 48.90 -7.31 -19.18
C SER A 295 49.04 -6.38 -17.98
N ASP A 296 50.08 -6.60 -17.18
CA ASP A 296 50.30 -5.97 -15.86
C ASP A 296 50.79 -4.50 -15.97
N GLY A 297 50.25 -3.76 -16.93
CA GLY A 297 50.51 -2.33 -17.17
C GLY A 297 49.56 -1.80 -18.22
N GLY A 298 48.70 -0.85 -17.85
CA GLY A 298 47.90 -0.09 -18.82
C GLY A 298 48.83 0.75 -19.71
N SER A 299 48.45 0.94 -20.96
CA SER A 299 49.20 1.75 -21.92
C SER A 299 48.67 3.19 -21.99
N ASP A 300 49.44 4.12 -22.54
CA ASP A 300 48.94 5.46 -22.88
C ASP A 300 47.80 5.39 -23.93
N GLU A 301 47.73 4.32 -24.73
CA GLU A 301 46.60 4.06 -25.64
C GLU A 301 45.31 3.74 -24.88
N ASP A 302 45.39 3.07 -23.73
CA ASP A 302 44.24 2.84 -22.85
C ASP A 302 43.73 4.17 -22.24
N TRP A 303 44.66 5.10 -21.96
CA TRP A 303 44.34 6.44 -21.50
C TRP A 303 43.69 7.29 -22.59
N ASP A 304 44.22 7.26 -23.82
CA ASP A 304 43.60 7.92 -24.97
C ASP A 304 42.23 7.32 -25.29
N TYR A 305 42.08 5.99 -25.19
CA TYR A 305 40.79 5.31 -25.30
C TYR A 305 39.81 5.80 -24.22
N LEU A 306 40.26 5.95 -22.97
CA LEU A 306 39.45 6.49 -21.88
C LEU A 306 39.01 7.92 -22.18
N LEU A 307 39.91 8.80 -22.63
CA LEU A 307 39.62 10.20 -22.97
C LEU A 307 38.61 10.33 -24.13
N VAL A 308 38.67 9.42 -25.10
CA VAL A 308 37.75 9.38 -26.24
C VAL A 308 36.45 8.61 -25.91
N SER A 309 36.44 7.84 -24.82
CA SER A 309 35.30 7.01 -24.45
C SER A 309 34.02 7.82 -24.19
N ASN A 310 32.88 7.23 -24.54
CA ASN A 310 31.56 7.82 -24.28
C ASN A 310 31.32 8.06 -22.79
N TYR A 311 31.89 7.19 -21.93
CA TYR A 311 31.79 7.32 -20.48
C TYR A 311 32.51 8.58 -19.97
N HIS A 312 33.73 8.86 -20.44
CA HIS A 312 34.48 10.05 -20.03
C HIS A 312 33.80 11.35 -20.48
N ARG A 313 33.33 11.40 -21.73
CA ARG A 313 32.53 12.55 -22.22
C ARG A 313 31.27 12.77 -21.39
N GLN A 314 30.65 11.69 -20.92
CA GLN A 314 29.48 11.77 -20.06
C GLN A 314 29.81 12.32 -18.66
N VAL A 315 30.91 11.89 -18.04
CA VAL A 315 31.33 12.39 -16.73
C VAL A 315 31.67 13.89 -16.80
N ASN A 316 32.39 14.33 -17.83
CA ASN A 316 32.76 15.74 -18.00
C ASN A 316 31.58 16.65 -18.38
N SER A 317 30.51 16.11 -19.00
CA SER A 317 29.33 16.89 -19.38
C SER A 317 28.26 16.98 -18.28
N GLN A 318 28.42 16.30 -17.14
CA GLN A 318 27.49 16.44 -16.02
C GLN A 318 27.68 17.79 -15.31
N PRO A 319 26.58 18.54 -15.07
CA PRO A 319 26.64 19.89 -14.48
C PRO A 319 27.14 19.92 -13.03
N VAL A 320 27.28 18.77 -12.36
CA VAL A 320 27.70 18.64 -10.95
C VAL A 320 29.20 18.37 -10.80
N SER A 321 29.97 18.23 -11.89
CA SER A 321 31.43 17.97 -11.81
C SER A 321 32.26 19.23 -11.50
N GLY A 322 31.80 20.05 -10.55
CA GLY A 322 32.51 21.24 -10.05
C GLY A 322 33.38 20.97 -8.81
N THR A 323 33.46 19.73 -8.30
CA THR A 323 34.16 19.41 -7.04
C THR A 323 35.37 18.49 -7.18
N VAL A 324 35.79 18.14 -8.40
CA VAL A 324 37.07 17.47 -8.63
C VAL A 324 37.83 18.26 -9.69
N ASP A 325 38.72 19.14 -9.24
CA ASP A 325 39.72 19.81 -10.09
C ASP A 325 40.62 18.73 -10.73
N SER A 326 40.18 18.19 -11.85
CA SER A 326 41.05 17.51 -12.80
C SER A 326 41.38 18.54 -13.88
N SER A 327 42.62 18.99 -13.91
CA SER A 327 43.15 19.87 -14.96
C SER A 327 42.82 19.30 -16.34
N VAL A 328 41.86 19.90 -17.04
CA VAL A 328 41.41 19.46 -18.36
C VAL A 328 42.51 19.75 -19.37
N SER A 329 43.31 18.74 -19.68
CA SER A 329 44.18 18.71 -20.87
C SER A 329 43.33 18.39 -22.09
N SER A 330 42.49 19.32 -22.56
CA SER A 330 41.79 19.17 -23.83
C SER A 330 42.76 19.44 -24.98
N ASN A 331 43.64 18.49 -25.29
CA ASN A 331 44.28 18.46 -26.60
C ASN A 331 43.24 17.97 -27.61
N ALA A 332 42.40 18.89 -28.09
CA ALA A 332 41.59 18.67 -29.26
C ALA A 332 42.54 18.54 -30.47
N SER A 333 42.93 17.31 -30.80
CA SER A 333 43.45 17.02 -32.12
C SER A 333 42.34 17.35 -33.11
N ARG A 334 42.52 18.45 -33.85
CA ARG A 334 41.79 18.75 -35.08
C ARG A 334 42.10 17.62 -36.06
N THR A 335 41.27 16.59 -36.09
CA THR A 335 41.20 15.70 -37.25
C THR A 335 40.42 16.42 -38.33
N ASP A 336 41.05 16.55 -39.49
CA ASP A 336 40.55 17.20 -40.69
C ASP A 336 39.07 16.88 -40.98
N THR A 337 38.34 17.92 -41.38
CA THR A 337 37.04 17.82 -42.03
C THR A 337 37.18 17.02 -43.32
N ALA A 338 37.09 15.70 -43.22
CA ALA A 338 36.75 14.86 -44.35
C ALA A 338 35.27 15.14 -44.69
N GLU A 339 35.00 15.56 -45.92
CA GLU A 339 33.65 15.74 -46.45
C GLU A 339 32.82 14.49 -46.16
N SER A 340 31.83 14.60 -45.27
CA SER A 340 30.88 13.52 -45.01
C SER A 340 30.09 13.27 -46.30
N PRO A 341 30.07 12.04 -46.85
CA PRO A 341 29.32 11.74 -48.06
C PRO A 341 27.84 12.06 -47.84
N SER A 342 27.20 12.70 -48.80
CA SER A 342 25.77 13.03 -48.74
C SER A 342 24.93 11.79 -48.45
N LEU A 343 24.21 11.83 -47.33
CA LEU A 343 23.30 10.76 -46.92
C LEU A 343 21.98 10.95 -47.66
N THR A 344 21.58 9.94 -48.44
CA THR A 344 20.28 9.92 -49.13
C THR A 344 19.28 9.06 -48.34
N LEU A 345 18.02 9.50 -48.30
CA LEU A 345 16.94 8.82 -47.59
C LEU A 345 16.19 7.87 -48.54
N ASP A 346 15.94 6.63 -48.13
CA ASP A 346 15.18 5.67 -48.91
C ASP A 346 13.67 5.96 -48.86
N SER A 347 13.10 6.43 -49.98
CA SER A 347 11.69 6.76 -50.11
C SER A 347 10.75 5.55 -50.17
N SER A 348 11.29 4.34 -50.36
CA SER A 348 10.51 3.09 -50.37
C SER A 348 10.20 2.54 -48.98
N ALA A 349 10.77 3.14 -47.93
CA ALA A 349 10.62 2.68 -46.56
C ALA A 349 9.18 2.86 -46.03
N PRO A 350 8.68 1.96 -45.18
CA PRO A 350 7.27 1.92 -44.78
C PRO A 350 6.80 3.14 -43.97
N LEU A 351 7.71 3.82 -43.26
CA LEU A 351 7.39 5.00 -42.46
C LEU A 351 7.72 6.33 -43.16
N PHE A 352 8.34 6.29 -44.33
CA PHE A 352 8.75 7.50 -45.06
C PHE A 352 7.61 8.52 -45.25
N PRO A 353 6.38 8.14 -45.67
CA PRO A 353 5.28 9.09 -45.85
C PRO A 353 4.79 9.72 -44.53
N HIS A 354 5.09 9.10 -43.39
CA HIS A 354 4.59 9.49 -42.08
C HIS A 354 5.66 10.18 -41.20
N ILE A 355 6.87 10.44 -41.70
CA ILE A 355 7.96 11.06 -40.93
C ILE A 355 7.54 12.36 -40.25
N PRO A 356 6.87 13.34 -40.90
CA PRO A 356 6.44 14.57 -40.23
C PRO A 356 5.45 14.32 -39.08
N ALA A 357 4.61 13.29 -39.22
CA ALA A 357 3.64 12.91 -38.19
C ALA A 357 4.31 12.29 -36.97
N LEU A 358 5.28 11.42 -37.21
CA LEU A 358 6.06 10.78 -36.17
C LEU A 358 6.92 11.82 -35.43
N PHE A 359 7.56 12.73 -36.16
CA PHE A 359 8.32 13.84 -35.58
C PHE A 359 7.47 14.67 -34.61
N TYR A 360 6.29 15.13 -35.05
CA TYR A 360 5.44 16.00 -34.24
C TYR A 360 4.95 15.33 -32.96
N VAL A 361 4.54 14.06 -33.05
CA VAL A 361 4.03 13.31 -31.90
C VAL A 361 5.14 12.96 -30.92
N LEU A 362 6.34 12.64 -31.41
CA LEU A 362 7.52 12.47 -30.56
C LEU A 362 7.94 13.79 -29.90
N HIS A 363 7.75 14.93 -30.56
CA HIS A 363 7.96 16.25 -29.96
C HIS A 363 6.94 16.54 -28.83
N LEU A 364 5.66 16.23 -29.01
CA LEU A 364 4.67 16.35 -27.92
C LEU A 364 4.99 15.42 -26.75
N LEU A 365 5.48 14.22 -27.03
CA LEU A 365 5.97 13.31 -26.00
C LEU A 365 7.18 13.91 -25.27
N TYR A 366 8.12 14.55 -25.98
CA TYR A 366 9.23 15.27 -25.37
C TYR A 366 8.75 16.34 -24.39
N GLN A 367 7.76 17.15 -24.77
CA GLN A 367 7.15 18.16 -23.90
C GLN A 367 6.49 17.52 -22.65
N GLU A 368 5.81 16.38 -22.80
CA GLU A 368 5.25 15.63 -21.67
C GLU A 368 6.33 15.11 -20.71
N LEU A 369 7.46 14.62 -21.23
CA LEU A 369 8.58 14.12 -20.41
C LEU A 369 9.27 15.26 -19.65
N GLN A 370 9.30 16.48 -20.19
CA GLN A 370 9.84 17.66 -19.49
C GLN A 370 9.04 18.02 -18.23
N LEU A 371 7.74 17.68 -18.18
CA LEU A 371 6.86 17.92 -17.03
C LEU A 371 7.03 16.88 -15.91
N ASN A 372 7.94 15.91 -16.06
CA ASN A 372 8.27 14.91 -15.05
C ASN A 372 9.78 14.91 -14.77
N GLU A 373 10.19 15.36 -13.59
CA GLU A 373 11.59 15.46 -13.19
C GLU A 373 12.30 14.11 -13.24
N LEU A 374 11.59 13.02 -12.93
CA LEU A 374 12.14 11.65 -12.97
C LEU A 374 12.47 11.18 -14.40
N GLN A 375 11.86 11.80 -15.41
CA GLN A 375 12.03 11.45 -16.82
C GLN A 375 12.83 12.47 -17.62
N ARG A 376 13.29 13.56 -16.99
CA ARG A 376 14.06 14.62 -17.67
C ARG A 376 15.33 14.08 -18.31
N ASP A 377 16.05 13.20 -17.62
CA ASP A 377 17.23 12.52 -18.16
C ASP A 377 16.90 11.67 -19.40
N THR A 378 15.75 10.98 -19.39
CA THR A 378 15.29 10.20 -20.56
C THR A 378 14.83 11.08 -21.71
N ALA A 379 14.32 12.28 -21.43
CA ALA A 379 13.94 13.26 -22.45
C ALA A 379 15.17 13.70 -23.26
N ALA A 380 16.34 13.85 -22.63
CA ALA A 380 17.58 14.19 -23.32
C ALA A 380 17.96 13.16 -24.40
N SER A 381 17.76 11.86 -24.15
CA SER A 381 18.04 10.80 -25.13
C SER A 381 17.12 10.87 -26.37
N LEU A 382 15.91 11.40 -26.21
CA LEU A 382 14.95 11.62 -27.30
C LEU A 382 15.33 12.83 -28.17
N VAL A 383 16.01 13.83 -27.60
CA VAL A 383 16.38 15.07 -28.30
C VAL A 383 17.32 14.80 -29.49
N CYS A 384 18.28 13.88 -29.38
CA CYS A 384 19.16 13.53 -30.50
C CYS A 384 18.37 13.05 -31.74
N LEU A 385 17.36 12.21 -31.51
CA LEU A 385 16.46 11.73 -32.57
C LEU A 385 15.62 12.88 -33.14
N LEU A 386 15.01 13.68 -32.27
CA LEU A 386 14.16 14.80 -32.68
C LEU A 386 14.94 15.86 -33.45
N GLN A 387 16.17 16.15 -33.04
CA GLN A 387 17.00 17.14 -33.70
C GLN A 387 17.44 16.66 -35.08
N GLN A 388 17.83 15.39 -35.25
CA GLN A 388 18.13 14.82 -36.56
C GLN A 388 16.92 14.96 -37.51
N LEU A 389 15.74 14.53 -37.05
CA LEU A 389 14.50 14.65 -37.83
C LEU A 389 14.15 16.11 -38.14
N ALA A 390 14.32 17.03 -37.19
CA ALA A 390 14.04 18.45 -37.39
C ALA A 390 14.98 19.09 -38.44
N ARG A 391 16.29 18.75 -38.40
CA ARG A 391 17.26 19.21 -39.41
C ARG A 391 16.92 18.68 -40.80
N ASP A 392 16.62 17.39 -40.92
CA ASP A 392 16.32 16.76 -42.21
C ASP A 392 14.98 17.25 -42.80
N LEU A 393 14.01 17.61 -41.94
CA LEU A 393 12.74 18.23 -42.34
C LEU A 393 12.82 19.75 -42.53
N GLN A 394 13.97 20.38 -42.29
CA GLN A 394 14.21 21.83 -42.39
C GLN A 394 13.36 22.68 -41.42
N PHE A 395 13.14 22.20 -40.19
CA PHE A 395 12.42 22.92 -39.13
C PHE A 395 13.37 23.65 -38.17
N GLU A 396 13.88 24.81 -38.60
CA GLU A 396 14.88 25.60 -37.86
C GLU A 396 14.42 26.04 -36.46
N GLU A 397 13.14 26.43 -36.29
CA GLU A 397 12.63 26.84 -34.97
C GLU A 397 12.61 25.70 -33.95
N TYR A 398 12.39 24.46 -34.40
CA TYR A 398 12.47 23.29 -33.53
C TYR A 398 13.91 22.98 -33.15
N VAL A 399 14.85 23.13 -34.09
CA VAL A 399 16.28 22.96 -33.83
C VAL A 399 16.77 23.98 -32.79
N ASP A 400 16.35 25.24 -32.90
CA ASP A 400 16.65 26.29 -31.91
C ASP A 400 16.09 25.94 -30.52
N LEU A 401 14.84 25.49 -30.44
CA LEU A 401 14.23 25.08 -29.17
C LEU A 401 15.05 23.98 -28.48
N TYR A 402 15.41 22.93 -29.22
CA TYR A 402 16.21 21.85 -28.66
C TYR A 402 17.60 22.35 -28.23
N TRP A 403 18.23 23.25 -29.02
CA TRP A 403 19.52 23.85 -28.70
C TRP A 403 19.48 24.65 -27.39
N ARG A 404 18.40 25.40 -27.16
CA ARG A 404 18.17 26.16 -25.92
C ARG A 404 17.99 25.24 -24.70
N ASP A 405 17.35 24.09 -24.88
CA ASP A 405 17.11 23.13 -23.81
C ASP A 405 18.37 22.29 -23.48
N TYR A 406 19.16 21.89 -24.49
CA TYR A 406 20.33 21.00 -24.33
C TYR A 406 21.54 21.40 -25.20
N PRO A 407 22.22 22.52 -24.92
CA PRO A 407 23.27 23.07 -25.79
C PRO A 407 24.49 22.15 -25.96
N SER A 408 24.90 21.44 -24.91
CA SER A 408 26.08 20.55 -24.90
C SER A 408 25.87 19.24 -25.66
N LEU A 409 24.63 18.74 -25.70
CA LEU A 409 24.30 17.49 -26.37
C LEU A 409 24.29 17.66 -27.90
N ILE A 410 23.87 18.84 -28.34
CA ILE A 410 23.52 19.15 -29.71
C ILE A 410 24.74 19.46 -30.58
N SER A 411 25.82 19.95 -29.98
CA SER A 411 27.08 20.21 -30.67
C SER A 411 27.71 18.97 -31.31
N GLY A 412 27.33 17.76 -30.87
CA GLY A 412 27.81 16.48 -31.43
C GLY A 412 26.96 15.89 -32.56
N CYS A 413 25.78 16.45 -32.88
CA CYS A 413 24.85 15.91 -33.88
C CYS A 413 24.66 16.89 -35.06
N ASN A 414 25.59 16.84 -36.03
CA ASN A 414 25.64 17.78 -37.16
C ASN A 414 25.52 17.10 -38.54
N GLU A 415 25.26 15.80 -38.59
CA GLU A 415 25.05 15.07 -39.86
C GLU A 415 23.67 15.43 -40.44
N THR A 416 23.58 15.72 -41.74
CA THR A 416 22.32 16.01 -42.43
C THR A 416 22.09 15.06 -43.59
N CYS A 417 20.86 14.59 -43.75
CA CYS A 417 20.43 13.82 -44.90
C CYS A 417 19.83 14.77 -45.95
N ILE A 418 20.17 14.57 -47.22
CA ILE A 418 19.59 15.36 -48.32
C ILE A 418 18.16 14.86 -48.57
N VAL A 419 17.18 15.67 -48.20
CA VAL A 419 15.78 15.51 -48.60
C VAL A 419 15.48 16.53 -49.69
N ASP A 420 15.34 16.05 -50.94
CA ASP A 420 15.01 16.90 -52.07
C ASP A 420 13.54 17.41 -52.00
N GLN A 421 13.23 18.55 -52.61
CA GLN A 421 11.88 19.14 -52.60
C GLN A 421 10.81 18.20 -53.19
N THR A 422 11.22 17.33 -54.12
CA THR A 422 10.36 16.29 -54.71
C THR A 422 9.98 15.18 -53.72
N LEU A 423 10.89 14.84 -52.80
CA LEU A 423 10.69 13.85 -51.73
C LEU A 423 9.82 14.40 -50.61
N PHE A 424 9.95 15.69 -50.30
CA PHE A 424 9.11 16.38 -49.32
C PHE A 424 7.62 16.38 -49.72
N ALA A 425 7.33 16.50 -51.02
CA ALA A 425 5.97 16.46 -51.55
C ALA A 425 5.28 15.09 -51.41
N GLN A 426 6.04 14.00 -51.23
CA GLN A 426 5.52 12.65 -51.04
C GLN A 426 5.16 12.35 -49.57
N MET A 427 5.60 13.20 -48.64
CA MET A 427 5.28 13.07 -47.22
C MET A 427 3.89 13.65 -46.92
N GLN A 428 3.13 12.98 -46.04
CA GLN A 428 1.82 13.47 -45.62
C GLN A 428 1.96 14.79 -44.85
N ARG A 429 1.53 15.89 -45.45
CA ARG A 429 1.43 17.17 -44.76
C ARG A 429 0.24 17.15 -43.80
N LEU A 430 0.53 17.31 -42.52
CA LEU A 430 -0.48 17.32 -41.47
C LEU A 430 -1.01 18.73 -41.25
N THR A 431 -2.32 18.88 -41.12
CA THR A 431 -2.98 20.16 -40.84
C THR A 431 -2.66 20.71 -39.46
N PHE A 432 -2.27 19.86 -38.51
CA PHE A 432 -1.91 20.25 -37.14
C PHE A 432 -0.41 20.53 -36.94
N LEU A 433 0.45 20.22 -37.92
CA LEU A 433 1.88 20.52 -37.82
C LEU A 433 2.08 22.03 -37.94
N ARG A 434 2.51 22.65 -36.85
CA ARG A 434 2.78 24.09 -36.78
C ARG A 434 4.23 24.38 -37.14
N ALA A 435 4.44 25.52 -37.82
CA ALA A 435 5.79 26.03 -38.11
C ALA A 435 6.54 26.37 -36.80
N GLN A 436 5.81 26.92 -35.82
CA GLN A 436 6.36 27.17 -34.48
C GLN A 436 6.20 25.95 -33.57
N PRO A 437 7.24 25.59 -32.78
CA PRO A 437 7.20 24.43 -31.90
C PRO A 437 6.28 24.67 -30.69
N PRO A 438 5.30 23.77 -30.41
CA PRO A 438 4.48 23.88 -29.22
C PRO A 438 5.31 23.59 -27.96
N CYS A 439 5.60 24.62 -27.16
CA CYS A 439 6.32 24.47 -25.89
C CYS A 439 5.38 24.68 -24.71
N VAL A 440 5.20 23.64 -23.87
CA VAL A 440 4.27 23.69 -22.73
C VAL A 440 4.74 24.67 -21.66
N LEU A 441 6.05 24.77 -21.43
CA LEU A 441 6.62 25.72 -20.47
C LEU A 441 6.42 27.17 -20.92
N ALA A 442 6.59 27.44 -22.22
CA ALA A 442 6.29 28.74 -22.79
C ALA A 442 4.79 29.04 -22.69
N TRP A 443 3.93 28.05 -22.95
CA TRP A 443 2.48 28.17 -22.79
C TRP A 443 2.09 28.56 -21.35
N LEU A 444 2.61 27.85 -20.35
CA LEU A 444 2.36 28.12 -18.94
C LEU A 444 2.90 29.49 -18.50
N SER A 445 4.07 29.89 -19.00
CA SER A 445 4.65 31.22 -18.76
C SER A 445 3.77 32.33 -19.32
N ASN A 446 3.30 32.20 -20.55
CA ASN A 446 2.42 33.19 -21.19
C ASN A 446 1.06 33.26 -20.49
N CYS A 447 0.53 32.11 -20.04
CA CYS A 447 -0.67 32.05 -19.21
C CYS A 447 -0.53 32.83 -17.90
N LEU A 448 0.65 32.77 -17.24
CA LEU A 448 0.93 33.56 -16.03
C LEU A 448 1.08 35.06 -16.30
N ARG A 449 1.50 35.44 -17.52
CA ARG A 449 1.62 36.84 -17.94
C ARG A 449 0.28 37.45 -18.36
N GLY A 450 -0.75 36.64 -18.54
CA GLY A 450 -2.07 37.07 -19.00
C GLY A 450 -2.16 37.26 -20.52
N ASP A 451 -1.26 36.64 -21.28
CA ASP A 451 -1.30 36.69 -22.74
C ASP A 451 -2.41 35.78 -23.30
N ASN A 452 -2.89 36.09 -24.52
CA ASN A 452 -3.86 35.23 -25.20
C ASN A 452 -3.21 33.91 -25.62
N MET A 453 -3.73 32.81 -25.08
CA MET A 453 -3.18 31.47 -25.29
C MET A 453 -3.90 30.74 -26.43
N GLU A 454 -3.13 30.23 -27.39
CA GLU A 454 -3.67 29.25 -28.33
C GLU A 454 -3.86 27.89 -27.67
N PRO A 455 -4.84 27.08 -28.12
CA PRO A 455 -5.03 25.72 -27.60
C PRO A 455 -3.77 24.87 -27.80
N PHE A 456 -3.27 24.26 -26.73
CA PHE A 456 -2.07 23.43 -26.75
C PHE A 456 -2.38 22.04 -27.35
N PRO A 457 -1.61 21.56 -28.33
CA PRO A 457 -1.81 20.25 -28.94
C PRO A 457 -1.39 19.13 -27.97
N TYR A 458 -2.26 18.13 -27.74
CA TYR A 458 -1.93 17.00 -26.86
C TYR A 458 -2.36 15.65 -27.43
N LEU A 459 -1.71 14.59 -26.94
CA LEU A 459 -2.02 13.20 -27.26
C LEU A 459 -2.89 12.57 -26.16
N PRO A 460 -4.15 12.23 -26.45
CA PRO A 460 -5.05 11.57 -25.52
C PRO A 460 -4.46 10.25 -25.01
N GLY A 461 -4.52 10.04 -23.68
CA GLY A 461 -4.02 8.82 -23.02
C GLY A 461 -2.50 8.75 -22.85
N ILE A 462 -1.72 9.67 -23.44
CA ILE A 462 -0.25 9.71 -23.31
C ILE A 462 0.18 10.98 -22.58
N CYS A 463 -0.27 12.15 -23.06
CA CYS A 463 0.08 13.47 -22.52
C CYS A 463 -0.83 13.88 -21.34
N TRP A 464 -0.98 13.00 -20.36
CA TRP A 464 -1.91 13.21 -19.24
C TRP A 464 -1.46 14.36 -18.33
N ARG A 465 -0.14 14.50 -18.07
CA ARG A 465 0.38 15.60 -17.24
C ARG A 465 0.21 16.94 -17.94
N THR A 466 0.49 16.99 -19.24
CA THR A 466 0.27 18.19 -20.06
C THR A 466 -1.19 18.64 -19.96
N ARG A 467 -2.15 17.72 -20.18
CA ARG A 467 -3.58 18.02 -20.04
C ARG A 467 -3.89 18.52 -18.63
N LEU A 468 -3.43 17.81 -17.60
CA LEU A 468 -3.72 18.15 -16.22
C LEU A 468 -3.20 19.55 -15.85
N LEU A 469 -1.96 19.86 -16.18
CA LEU A 469 -1.31 21.11 -15.82
C LEU A 469 -1.86 22.31 -16.61
N VAL A 470 -2.12 22.15 -17.91
CA VAL A 470 -2.74 23.20 -18.75
C VAL A 470 -4.13 23.55 -18.20
N LEU A 471 -4.95 22.56 -17.89
CA LEU A 471 -6.28 22.79 -17.32
C LEU A 471 -6.24 23.33 -15.88
N SER A 472 -5.25 22.92 -15.08
CA SER A 472 -5.01 23.48 -13.75
C SER A 472 -4.74 24.99 -13.81
N TYR A 473 -3.90 25.41 -14.76
CA TYR A 473 -3.57 26.82 -14.98
C TYR A 473 -4.77 27.59 -15.55
N ALA A 474 -5.50 27.01 -16.49
CA ALA A 474 -6.73 27.63 -17.00
C ALA A 474 -7.75 27.88 -15.87
N LEU A 475 -7.99 26.88 -15.02
CA LEU A 475 -8.94 27.01 -13.91
C LEU A 475 -8.46 28.02 -12.85
N TYR A 476 -7.20 27.91 -12.40
CA TYR A 476 -6.72 28.69 -11.25
C TYR A 476 -6.16 30.07 -11.60
N ILE A 477 -5.44 30.19 -12.72
CA ILE A 477 -4.80 31.46 -13.14
C ILE A 477 -5.75 32.27 -14.03
N THR A 478 -6.36 31.65 -15.05
CA THR A 478 -7.29 32.40 -15.93
C THR A 478 -8.68 32.58 -15.32
N GLY A 479 -9.02 31.82 -14.27
CA GLY A 479 -10.29 31.91 -13.57
C GLY A 479 -11.47 31.32 -14.35
N ASP A 480 -11.21 30.43 -15.30
CA ASP A 480 -12.24 29.77 -16.10
C ASP A 480 -12.77 28.53 -15.36
N GLU A 481 -13.88 28.69 -14.66
CA GLU A 481 -14.56 27.62 -13.90
C GLU A 481 -14.96 26.42 -14.78
N ASN A 482 -15.14 26.65 -16.09
CA ASN A 482 -15.55 25.64 -17.04
C ASN A 482 -14.38 25.00 -17.79
N ALA A 483 -13.13 25.41 -17.52
CA ALA A 483 -11.93 24.90 -18.19
C ALA A 483 -11.82 23.37 -18.12
N THR A 484 -12.26 22.76 -17.03
CA THR A 484 -12.19 21.31 -16.80
C THR A 484 -13.40 20.54 -17.33
N SER A 485 -14.44 21.22 -17.85
CA SER A 485 -15.68 20.61 -18.31
C SER A 485 -16.02 20.97 -19.77
N THR A 486 -16.66 22.11 -20.03
CA THR A 486 -17.11 22.49 -21.38
C THR A 486 -16.03 23.17 -22.20
N ASP A 487 -15.10 23.89 -21.55
CA ASP A 487 -14.18 24.81 -22.23
C ASP A 487 -12.81 24.17 -22.48
N VAL A 488 -12.67 22.86 -22.29
CA VAL A 488 -11.42 22.10 -22.52
C VAL A 488 -10.83 22.39 -23.91
N SER A 489 -11.67 22.50 -24.95
CA SER A 489 -11.22 22.77 -26.32
C SER A 489 -10.63 24.16 -26.55
N LYS A 490 -10.89 25.12 -25.64
CA LYS A 490 -10.32 26.47 -25.68
C LYS A 490 -8.83 26.48 -25.32
N TYR A 491 -8.41 25.54 -24.47
CA TYR A 491 -7.04 25.44 -23.97
C TYR A 491 -6.28 24.24 -24.55
N LEU A 492 -6.98 23.21 -25.02
CA LEU A 492 -6.37 21.98 -25.53
C LEU A 492 -6.92 21.59 -26.91
N ALA A 493 -6.01 21.34 -27.85
CA ALA A 493 -6.33 20.79 -29.16
C ALA A 493 -6.01 19.28 -29.20
N LYS A 494 -7.04 18.45 -29.36
CA LYS A 494 -6.89 16.99 -29.47
C LYS A 494 -6.22 16.65 -30.81
N VAL A 495 -4.99 16.14 -30.78
CA VAL A 495 -4.35 15.60 -31.99
C VAL A 495 -5.06 14.30 -32.37
N SER A 496 -5.43 14.17 -33.63
CA SER A 496 -6.06 12.96 -34.16
C SER A 496 -5.45 12.57 -35.49
N ALA A 497 -5.22 11.27 -35.65
CA ALA A 497 -4.63 10.66 -36.83
C ALA A 497 -5.62 10.55 -38.00
N GLY A 498 -6.43 11.58 -38.30
CA GLY A 498 -7.47 11.53 -39.35
C GLY A 498 -8.58 10.47 -39.16
N GLN A 499 -8.41 9.53 -38.23
CA GLN A 499 -9.39 8.60 -37.73
C GLN A 499 -9.94 9.18 -36.43
N LYS A 500 -11.26 9.34 -36.36
CA LYS A 500 -11.97 9.72 -35.13
C LYS A 500 -11.52 8.78 -34.01
N SER A 501 -10.63 9.28 -33.15
CA SER A 501 -10.09 8.53 -32.01
C SER A 501 -11.27 8.04 -31.16
N ARG A 502 -11.37 6.71 -31.09
CA ARG A 502 -12.38 5.93 -30.34
C ARG A 502 -11.95 5.66 -28.89
N THR A 503 -11.03 6.44 -28.34
CA THR A 503 -10.82 6.44 -26.90
C THR A 503 -11.84 7.38 -26.30
N SER A 504 -12.89 6.79 -25.75
CA SER A 504 -13.71 7.45 -24.74
C SER A 504 -12.74 7.88 -23.64
N GLU A 505 -12.52 9.20 -23.50
CA GLU A 505 -12.19 9.68 -22.17
C GLU A 505 -13.34 9.20 -21.30
N VAL A 506 -13.05 8.32 -20.34
CA VAL A 506 -13.97 8.05 -19.25
C VAL A 506 -14.10 9.39 -18.56
N LEU A 507 -15.07 10.18 -19.01
CA LEU A 507 -15.57 11.32 -18.27
C LEU A 507 -16.15 10.68 -17.02
N TYR A 508 -15.33 10.52 -15.99
CA TYR A 508 -15.86 10.42 -14.65
C TYR A 508 -16.80 11.61 -14.56
N LYS A 509 -18.10 11.36 -14.33
CA LYS A 509 -19.06 12.42 -14.06
C LYS A 509 -18.42 13.22 -12.93
N SER A 510 -17.86 14.38 -13.26
CA SER A 510 -17.26 15.23 -12.26
C SER A 510 -18.38 15.49 -11.25
N PRO A 511 -18.16 15.20 -9.95
CA PRO A 511 -19.15 15.57 -8.96
C PRO A 511 -19.42 17.05 -9.18
N LYS A 512 -20.70 17.42 -9.26
CA LYS A 512 -21.14 18.80 -9.44
C LYS A 512 -20.48 19.60 -8.33
N VAL A 513 -19.38 20.29 -8.65
CA VAL A 513 -18.58 21.00 -7.66
C VAL A 513 -19.49 22.11 -7.13
N CYS A 514 -19.87 22.01 -5.86
CA CYS A 514 -20.61 23.06 -5.19
C CYS A 514 -19.80 24.36 -5.26
N SER A 515 -20.49 25.49 -5.40
CA SER A 515 -19.94 26.85 -5.52
C SER A 515 -18.87 27.14 -4.45
N GLY A 516 -17.62 26.83 -4.77
CA GLY A 516 -16.45 26.97 -3.92
C GLY A 516 -15.41 27.84 -4.59
N ASN A 517 -14.44 28.31 -3.81
CA ASN A 517 -13.32 29.13 -4.28
C ASN A 517 -12.53 28.40 -5.38
N LEU A 518 -11.93 29.12 -6.34
CA LEU A 518 -11.18 28.52 -7.46
C LEU A 518 -10.10 27.53 -6.98
N ALA A 519 -9.48 27.82 -5.83
CA ALA A 519 -8.50 26.92 -5.21
C ALA A 519 -9.14 25.57 -4.80
N GLU A 520 -10.35 25.58 -4.23
CA GLU A 520 -11.06 24.37 -3.81
C GLU A 520 -11.50 23.56 -5.03
N GLN A 521 -12.02 24.24 -6.05
CA GLN A 521 -12.39 23.59 -7.31
C GLN A 521 -11.18 22.89 -7.94
N LEU A 522 -10.01 23.54 -7.93
CA LEU A 522 -8.77 22.95 -8.43
C LEU A 522 -8.41 21.67 -7.65
N VAL A 523 -8.35 21.73 -6.33
CA VAL A 523 -7.91 20.60 -5.50
C VAL A 523 -8.88 19.42 -5.63
N VAL A 524 -10.19 19.68 -5.59
CA VAL A 524 -11.22 18.63 -5.78
C VAL A 524 -11.10 18.00 -7.17
N TRP A 525 -10.91 18.82 -8.22
CA TRP A 525 -10.74 18.31 -9.57
C TRP A 525 -9.45 17.49 -9.73
N LEU A 526 -8.32 17.96 -9.21
CA LEU A 526 -7.05 17.22 -9.21
C LEU A 526 -7.20 15.84 -8.57
N THR A 527 -7.88 15.78 -7.42
CA THR A 527 -8.17 14.51 -6.76
C THR A 527 -9.08 13.61 -7.58
N SER A 528 -10.08 14.17 -8.27
CA SER A 528 -10.97 13.39 -9.14
C SER A 528 -10.26 12.79 -10.37
N GLU A 529 -9.18 13.43 -10.83
CA GLU A 529 -8.29 12.91 -11.89
C GLU A 529 -7.23 11.93 -11.35
N GLY A 530 -7.24 11.63 -10.05
CA GLY A 530 -6.29 10.73 -9.39
C GLY A 530 -4.90 11.33 -9.15
N PHE A 531 -4.76 12.66 -9.19
CA PHE A 531 -3.48 13.33 -8.95
C PHE A 531 -3.16 13.43 -7.46
N THR A 532 -2.02 12.87 -7.06
CA THR A 532 -1.61 12.78 -5.66
C THR A 532 -0.51 13.79 -5.29
N LEU A 533 -0.27 13.97 -3.99
CA LEU A 533 0.84 14.81 -3.51
C LEU A 533 2.21 14.29 -3.97
N LYS A 534 2.38 12.98 -4.16
CA LYS A 534 3.61 12.39 -4.70
C LYS A 534 3.79 12.72 -6.19
N ASP A 535 2.70 12.76 -6.94
CA ASP A 535 2.76 13.18 -8.35
C ASP A 535 3.17 14.65 -8.47
N LEU A 536 2.72 15.50 -7.54
CA LEU A 536 3.11 16.91 -7.46
C LEU A 536 4.60 17.14 -7.15
N GLU A 537 5.26 16.19 -6.46
CA GLU A 537 6.71 16.21 -6.26
C GLU A 537 7.49 15.87 -7.54
N SER A 538 6.89 15.11 -8.46
CA SER A 538 7.50 14.79 -9.75
C SER A 538 7.41 15.93 -10.78
N VAL A 539 6.55 16.94 -10.55
CA VAL A 539 6.38 18.08 -11.44
C VAL A 539 7.47 19.13 -11.17
N PRO A 540 8.09 19.74 -12.21
CA PRO A 540 9.05 20.81 -12.02
C PRO A 540 8.52 21.90 -11.09
N PHE A 541 9.32 22.31 -10.11
CA PHE A 541 8.87 23.20 -9.03
C PHE A 541 8.16 24.47 -9.52
N GLY A 542 8.70 25.13 -10.56
CA GLY A 542 8.10 26.34 -11.12
C GLY A 542 6.72 26.12 -11.75
N VAL A 543 6.46 24.91 -12.27
CA VAL A 543 5.16 24.51 -12.83
C VAL A 543 4.20 24.06 -11.72
N ALA A 544 4.72 23.44 -10.66
CA ALA A 544 3.93 23.02 -9.51
C ALA A 544 3.47 24.19 -8.62
N LEU A 545 4.09 25.37 -8.74
CA LEU A 545 3.91 26.49 -7.81
C LEU A 545 2.44 26.97 -7.69
N PRO A 546 1.67 27.20 -8.77
CA PRO A 546 0.27 27.60 -8.64
C PRO A 546 -0.60 26.55 -7.96
N ILE A 547 -0.34 25.26 -8.22
CA ILE A 547 -1.07 24.15 -7.60
C ILE A 547 -0.72 24.08 -6.09
N ARG A 548 0.55 24.27 -5.74
CA ARG A 548 1.00 24.32 -4.33
C ARG A 548 0.39 25.50 -3.58
N GLU A 549 0.27 26.66 -4.23
CA GLU A 549 -0.42 27.83 -3.66
C GLU A 549 -1.92 27.56 -3.44
N ALA A 550 -2.61 26.94 -4.40
CA ALA A 550 -4.01 26.55 -4.24
C ALA A 550 -4.18 25.55 -3.07
N ILE A 551 -3.31 24.55 -2.97
CA ILE A 551 -3.27 23.61 -1.86
C ILE A 551 -3.03 24.34 -0.53
N TYR A 552 -2.10 25.30 -0.51
CA TYR A 552 -1.79 26.09 0.68
C TYR A 552 -3.02 26.88 1.17
N ARG A 553 -3.75 27.54 0.26
CA ARG A 553 -5.01 28.23 0.59
C ARG A 553 -6.09 27.30 1.11
N CYS A 554 -6.27 26.15 0.47
CA CYS A 554 -7.23 25.13 0.92
C CYS A 554 -6.85 24.53 2.29
N ARG A 555 -5.56 24.53 2.65
CA ARG A 555 -5.07 24.07 3.96
C ARG A 555 -5.47 25.02 5.09
N GLU A 556 -5.49 26.32 4.83
CA GLU A 556 -5.88 27.35 5.80
C GLU A 556 -7.39 27.32 6.08
N GLN A 557 -8.20 27.09 5.06
CA GLN A 557 -9.67 27.03 5.16
C GLN A 557 -10.22 25.70 4.62
N PRO A 558 -10.17 24.61 5.43
CA PRO A 558 -10.68 23.34 4.99
C PRO A 558 -12.21 23.25 5.05
N CYS A 559 -12.83 22.72 3.98
CA CYS A 559 -14.26 22.43 3.96
C CYS A 559 -14.56 21.10 4.66
N PRO A 560 -15.62 21.01 5.49
CA PRO A 560 -15.97 19.79 6.22
C PRO A 560 -16.46 18.62 5.34
N ASP A 561 -16.93 18.90 4.12
CA ASP A 561 -17.51 17.90 3.22
C ASP A 561 -16.47 17.22 2.30
N TRP A 562 -15.18 17.49 2.50
CA TRP A 562 -14.13 16.93 1.64
C TRP A 562 -13.92 15.43 1.84
N SER A 563 -13.63 14.75 0.72
CA SER A 563 -13.26 13.34 0.73
C SER A 563 -11.90 13.11 1.38
N GLU A 564 -11.62 11.85 1.71
CA GLU A 564 -10.33 11.47 2.30
C GLU A 564 -9.15 11.81 1.38
N ASP A 565 -9.32 11.59 0.09
CA ASP A 565 -8.29 11.84 -0.92
C ASP A 565 -7.93 13.34 -1.02
N VAL A 566 -8.92 14.24 -0.90
CA VAL A 566 -8.69 15.69 -0.89
C VAL A 566 -7.92 16.10 0.36
N CYS A 567 -8.27 15.56 1.52
CA CYS A 567 -7.57 15.83 2.77
C CYS A 567 -6.13 15.29 2.76
N LEU A 568 -5.89 14.15 2.10
CA LEU A 568 -4.56 13.61 1.86
C LEU A 568 -3.73 14.53 0.96
N LEU A 569 -4.31 15.01 -0.14
CA LEU A 569 -3.65 15.94 -1.07
C LEU A 569 -3.28 17.27 -0.39
N ILE A 570 -4.16 17.79 0.47
CA ILE A 570 -3.90 19.03 1.22
C ILE A 570 -2.92 18.81 2.37
N GLY A 571 -2.73 17.58 2.84
CA GLY A 571 -1.89 17.26 4.00
C GLY A 571 -2.60 17.49 5.35
N ARG A 572 -3.94 17.41 5.39
CA ARG A 572 -4.79 17.52 6.58
C ARG A 572 -5.46 16.19 6.92
N GLN A 573 -4.63 15.17 7.16
CA GLN A 573 -5.07 13.82 7.54
C GLN A 573 -5.76 13.77 8.91
N ASP A 574 -5.65 14.84 9.70
CA ASP A 574 -6.33 14.99 10.98
C ASP A 574 -7.85 15.03 10.81
N LEU A 575 -8.36 15.68 9.75
CA LEU A 575 -9.80 15.84 9.49
C LEU A 575 -10.48 14.49 9.19
N THR A 576 -9.86 13.66 8.35
CA THR A 576 -10.40 12.36 7.94
C THR A 576 -10.40 11.37 9.11
N LYS A 577 -9.34 11.38 9.91
CA LYS A 577 -9.24 10.53 11.11
C LYS A 577 -10.27 10.93 12.16
N GLN A 578 -10.59 12.22 12.29
CA GLN A 578 -11.65 12.70 13.18
C GLN A 578 -13.05 12.31 12.67
N ALA A 579 -13.31 12.49 11.37
CA ALA A 579 -14.57 12.08 10.74
C ALA A 579 -14.80 10.56 10.86
N HIS A 580 -13.78 9.73 10.57
CA HIS A 580 -13.86 8.28 10.74
C HIS A 580 -14.09 7.88 12.20
N LYS A 581 -13.44 8.53 13.18
CA LYS A 581 -13.69 8.28 14.61
C LYS A 581 -15.12 8.67 15.02
N MET A 582 -15.65 9.80 14.52
CA MET A 582 -17.04 10.21 14.77
C MET A 582 -18.07 9.31 14.07
N MET A 583 -17.77 8.84 12.86
CA MET A 583 -18.62 7.92 12.11
C MET A 583 -18.61 6.53 12.74
N LEU A 584 -17.45 5.98 13.14
CA LEU A 584 -17.40 4.74 13.94
C LEU A 584 -18.16 4.87 15.27
N ALA A 585 -18.17 6.06 15.90
CA ALA A 585 -18.98 6.31 17.09
C ALA A 585 -20.50 6.36 16.80
N LYS A 586 -20.93 6.67 15.57
CA LYS A 586 -22.35 6.76 15.15
C LYS A 586 -22.87 5.53 14.40
N SER A 587 -22.03 4.78 13.71
CA SER A 587 -22.40 3.61 12.90
C SER A 587 -21.78 2.33 13.46
N LYS A 588 -22.43 1.76 14.49
CA LYS A 588 -22.38 0.33 14.84
C LYS A 588 -21.02 -0.29 15.23
N THR A 589 -21.05 -0.96 16.40
CA THR A 589 -20.62 -2.35 16.62
C THR A 589 -19.60 -2.95 15.62
N SER A 590 -18.42 -3.36 16.14
CA SER A 590 -17.25 -3.93 15.43
C SER A 590 -16.49 -2.87 14.61
N VAL A 591 -15.18 -2.68 14.70
CA VAL A 591 -14.05 -3.59 14.88
C VAL A 591 -12.97 -2.86 15.69
N GLY A 592 -12.29 -3.60 16.57
CA GLY A 592 -11.20 -3.11 17.40
C GLY A 592 -10.04 -2.55 16.58
N SER A 593 -9.65 -1.32 16.89
CA SER A 593 -8.29 -0.85 16.64
C SER A 593 -7.58 -0.84 17.98
N GLY A 594 -6.96 -1.98 18.29
CA GLY A 594 -6.05 -2.11 19.42
C GLY A 594 -4.81 -1.29 19.12
N LEU A 595 -4.66 -0.15 19.81
CA LEU A 595 -3.35 0.25 20.27
C LEU A 595 -2.95 -0.75 21.35
N SER A 596 -2.48 -1.93 20.92
CA SER A 596 -1.83 -2.90 21.78
C SER A 596 -0.45 -2.34 22.12
N LEU A 597 -0.39 -1.50 23.14
CA LEU A 597 0.85 -1.22 23.84
C LEU A 597 1.08 -2.40 24.79
N GLU A 598 2.22 -3.06 24.63
CA GLU A 598 2.69 -4.11 25.54
C GLU A 598 2.52 -3.65 26.99
N PRO A 599 2.00 -4.50 27.89
CA PRO A 599 1.99 -4.18 29.30
C PRO A 599 3.44 -4.02 29.78
N PRO A 600 3.77 -2.97 30.55
CA PRO A 600 5.10 -2.86 31.13
C PRO A 600 5.34 -4.08 32.02
N ALA A 601 6.54 -4.65 31.90
CA ALA A 601 6.99 -5.80 32.68
C ALA A 601 6.64 -5.61 34.16
N THR A 602 5.82 -6.52 34.67
CA THR A 602 5.46 -6.65 36.08
C THR A 602 6.74 -6.76 36.91
N THR A 603 7.06 -5.70 37.63
CA THR A 603 7.92 -5.79 38.81
C THR A 603 6.99 -5.95 40.00
N GLU A 604 7.28 -6.98 40.80
CA GLU A 604 6.59 -7.42 42.03
C GLU A 604 5.28 -8.24 41.83
N PRO A 605 5.32 -9.58 42.03
CA PRO A 605 4.14 -10.39 42.26
C PRO A 605 3.74 -10.23 43.75
N ASP A 606 2.53 -9.72 44.01
CA ASP A 606 1.77 -9.75 45.30
C ASP A 606 1.11 -8.41 45.70
N GLU A 607 0.90 -7.46 44.79
CA GLU A 607 -0.05 -6.37 45.07
C GLU A 607 -1.50 -6.84 44.80
N GLU A 608 -2.27 -7.10 45.87
CA GLU A 608 -3.71 -7.41 45.78
C GLU A 608 -4.44 -6.40 44.86
N GLU A 609 -5.22 -6.93 43.90
CA GLU A 609 -5.97 -6.13 42.92
C GLU A 609 -6.98 -5.20 43.62
N ASP A 610 -6.81 -3.89 43.39
CA ASP A 610 -7.63 -2.83 44.00
C ASP A 610 -8.71 -2.27 43.07
N GLY A 611 -8.81 -2.81 41.85
CA GLY A 611 -9.79 -2.43 40.84
C GLY A 611 -9.56 -1.06 40.18
N MET A 612 -8.39 -0.44 40.39
CA MET A 612 -8.05 0.91 39.87
C MET A 612 -6.81 0.90 38.95
N SER A 613 -6.40 -0.27 38.46
CA SER A 613 -5.28 -0.46 37.53
C SER A 613 -5.56 0.12 36.13
N ASP A 614 -6.81 0.03 35.68
CA ASP A 614 -7.17 0.19 34.27
C ASP A 614 -7.38 1.66 33.85
N ILE A 615 -7.00 2.61 34.69
CA ILE A 615 -7.09 4.03 34.38
C ILE A 615 -6.03 4.40 33.35
N ILE A 616 -6.44 4.95 32.21
CA ILE A 616 -5.57 5.30 31.07
C ILE A 616 -4.44 6.22 31.53
N GLN A 617 -3.23 5.66 31.65
CA GLN A 617 -2.07 6.33 32.23
C GLN A 617 -1.61 7.54 31.39
N GLU A 618 -1.72 7.44 30.07
CA GLU A 618 -1.32 8.50 29.14
C GLU A 618 -2.15 9.77 29.34
N VAL A 619 -3.49 9.65 29.33
CA VAL A 619 -4.41 10.78 29.52
C VAL A 619 -4.26 11.36 30.92
N ARG A 620 -4.09 10.51 31.94
CA ARG A 620 -3.80 10.95 33.32
C ARG A 620 -2.55 11.83 33.38
N SER A 621 -1.47 11.39 32.75
CA SER A 621 -0.18 12.10 32.77
C SER A 621 -0.25 13.45 32.04
N LEU A 622 -1.17 13.61 31.09
CA LEU A 622 -1.42 14.87 30.41
C LEU A 622 -2.22 15.85 31.27
N ILE A 623 -3.23 15.39 32.00
CA ILE A 623 -4.10 16.25 32.84
C ILE A 623 -3.39 16.67 34.14
N TRP A 624 -2.73 15.72 34.82
CA TRP A 624 -2.02 15.94 36.08
C TRP A 624 -0.55 15.52 35.95
N SER A 625 0.20 16.28 35.17
CA SER A 625 1.63 16.00 34.87
C SER A 625 2.58 16.36 36.01
N GLN A 626 2.22 17.35 36.83
CA GLN A 626 3.12 17.97 37.80
C GLN A 626 3.16 17.26 39.16
N ASP A 627 2.20 16.37 39.43
CA ASP A 627 2.07 15.71 40.72
C ASP A 627 1.44 14.31 40.61
N LEU A 628 1.49 13.59 41.73
CA LEU A 628 1.03 12.21 41.83
C LEU A 628 -0.41 12.13 42.38
N ARG A 629 -1.28 13.12 42.08
CA ARG A 629 -2.66 13.22 42.61
C ARG A 629 -3.43 11.91 42.49
N VAL A 630 -3.43 11.31 41.31
CA VAL A 630 -4.22 10.09 41.05
C VAL A 630 -3.63 8.87 41.76
N GLN A 631 -2.33 8.86 42.09
CA GLN A 631 -1.74 7.83 42.97
C GLN A 631 -2.20 8.02 44.41
N GLU A 632 -2.27 9.27 44.88
CA GLU A 632 -2.76 9.58 46.22
C GLU A 632 -4.26 9.29 46.36
N VAL A 633 -5.07 9.62 45.35
CA VAL A 633 -6.50 9.27 45.32
C VAL A 633 -6.70 7.76 45.30
N ARG A 634 -5.92 7.00 44.51
CA ARG A 634 -5.92 5.54 44.53
C ARG A 634 -5.59 5.00 45.93
N ARG A 635 -4.59 5.57 46.60
CA ARG A 635 -4.21 5.24 47.99
C ARG A 635 -5.30 5.56 49.01
N LEU A 636 -6.11 6.59 48.77
CA LEU A 636 -7.21 7.00 49.65
C LEU A 636 -8.48 6.15 49.45
N LEU A 637 -8.77 5.75 48.20
CA LEU A 637 -9.98 5.01 47.82
C LEU A 637 -9.79 3.49 47.78
N GLN A 638 -8.58 2.98 48.03
CA GLN A 638 -8.34 1.53 48.12
C GLN A 638 -9.13 0.91 49.28
N SER A 639 -9.76 -0.23 49.01
CA SER A 639 -10.54 -0.99 50.00
C SER A 639 -10.17 -2.48 50.07
N SER A 640 -9.23 -2.94 49.23
CA SER A 640 -8.79 -4.34 49.17
C SER A 640 -7.70 -4.70 50.17
N ARG A 641 -6.90 -3.71 50.61
CA ARG A 641 -5.79 -3.93 51.54
C ARG A 641 -6.21 -3.72 53.00
N PRO A 642 -5.64 -4.49 53.95
CA PRO A 642 -5.93 -4.32 55.38
C PRO A 642 -5.51 -2.95 55.90
N VAL A 643 -6.32 -2.35 56.78
CA VAL A 643 -6.05 -1.03 57.34
C VAL A 643 -5.02 -1.13 58.47
N ARG A 644 -4.09 -0.18 58.59
CA ARG A 644 -3.16 -0.16 59.72
C ARG A 644 -3.86 0.30 61.00
N VAL A 645 -3.86 -0.55 62.02
CA VAL A 645 -4.42 -0.27 63.35
C VAL A 645 -3.27 0.01 64.32
N ASN A 646 -3.25 1.23 64.85
CA ASN A 646 -2.23 1.68 65.79
C ASN A 646 -2.88 1.99 67.13
N VAL A 647 -2.74 1.08 68.09
CA VAL A 647 -3.17 1.24 69.49
C VAL A 647 -1.98 0.90 70.38
N VAL A 648 -1.64 1.79 71.30
CA VAL A 648 -0.51 1.62 72.23
C VAL A 648 -1.01 0.86 73.45
N GLN A 649 -0.41 -0.31 73.76
CA GLN A 649 -0.71 -1.00 75.02
C GLN A 649 -0.12 -0.21 76.18
N LEU A 650 -0.96 0.32 77.06
CA LEU A 650 -0.50 0.89 78.31
C LEU A 650 -0.12 -0.25 79.27
N PRO A 651 0.90 -0.08 80.13
CA PRO A 651 1.34 -1.12 81.07
C PRO A 651 0.24 -1.59 82.04
N GLU A 652 -0.81 -0.82 82.20
CA GLU A 652 -1.93 -1.03 83.11
C GLU A 652 -3.09 -1.84 82.47
N VAL A 653 -3.06 -2.05 81.15
CA VAL A 653 -4.13 -2.69 80.37
C VAL A 653 -3.83 -4.17 80.15
N SER A 654 -4.80 -5.03 80.45
CA SER A 654 -4.66 -6.48 80.24
C SER A 654 -4.58 -6.83 78.75
N ASP A 655 -3.99 -7.98 78.39
CA ASP A 655 -3.92 -8.41 76.99
C ASP A 655 -5.30 -8.57 76.34
N HIS A 656 -6.32 -8.97 77.11
CA HIS A 656 -7.69 -9.10 76.63
C HIS A 656 -8.32 -7.74 76.32
N GLU A 657 -8.21 -6.79 77.26
CA GLU A 657 -8.70 -5.42 77.09
C GLU A 657 -7.96 -4.69 75.96
N TYR A 658 -6.67 -4.99 75.75
CA TYR A 658 -5.90 -4.47 74.63
C TYR A 658 -6.33 -5.03 73.27
N ILE A 659 -6.78 -6.29 73.20
CA ILE A 659 -7.35 -6.89 71.99
C ILE A 659 -8.69 -6.21 71.67
N GLU A 660 -9.55 -6.05 72.67
CA GLU A 660 -10.84 -5.38 72.52
C GLU A 660 -10.67 -3.91 72.08
N GLU A 661 -9.68 -3.18 72.61
CA GLU A 661 -9.38 -1.80 72.19
C GLU A 661 -8.93 -1.73 70.72
N LYS A 662 -8.14 -2.71 70.25
CA LYS A 662 -7.72 -2.82 68.85
C LYS A 662 -8.88 -3.10 67.92
N GLU A 663 -9.75 -4.04 68.29
CA GLU A 663 -10.93 -4.39 67.50
C GLU A 663 -11.93 -3.23 67.47
N ASN A 664 -12.12 -2.51 68.57
CA ASN A 664 -12.93 -1.28 68.60
C ASN A 664 -12.35 -0.20 67.66
N LYS A 665 -11.02 -0.05 67.65
CA LYS A 665 -10.37 0.88 66.72
C LYS A 665 -10.50 0.43 65.26
N LEU A 666 -10.39 -0.87 65.01
CA LEU A 666 -10.60 -1.47 63.70
C LEU A 666 -12.04 -1.23 63.23
N LEU A 667 -13.04 -1.41 64.10
CA LEU A 667 -14.45 -1.18 63.79
C LEU A 667 -14.71 0.26 63.31
N GLN A 668 -14.13 1.26 63.98
CA GLN A 668 -14.21 2.67 63.53
C GLN A 668 -13.56 2.88 62.15
N LEU A 669 -12.45 2.21 61.87
CA LEU A 669 -11.78 2.29 60.57
C LEU A 669 -12.57 1.56 59.48
N CYS A 670 -13.21 0.45 59.81
CA CYS A 670 -14.08 -0.29 58.90
C CYS A 670 -15.34 0.51 58.50
N GLN A 671 -15.89 1.34 59.39
CA GLN A 671 -16.96 2.29 59.02
C GLN A 671 -16.53 3.21 57.86
N ARG A 672 -15.29 3.70 57.87
CA ARG A 672 -14.73 4.46 56.75
C ARG A 672 -14.51 3.57 55.52
N THR A 673 -13.92 2.38 55.69
CA THR A 673 -13.63 1.46 54.57
C THR A 673 -14.89 1.06 53.80
N MET A 674 -16.01 0.84 54.50
CA MET A 674 -17.30 0.52 53.89
C MET A 674 -17.88 1.65 53.02
N ALA A 675 -17.46 2.91 53.23
CA ALA A 675 -17.89 4.05 52.42
C ALA A 675 -17.00 4.31 51.18
N LEU A 676 -15.77 3.78 51.15
CA LEU A 676 -14.81 4.00 50.06
C LEU A 676 -15.28 3.49 48.67
N PRO A 677 -15.96 2.33 48.54
CA PRO A 677 -16.35 1.81 47.24
C PRO A 677 -17.19 2.78 46.40
N VAL A 678 -18.07 3.59 47.02
CA VAL A 678 -18.87 4.58 46.29
C VAL A 678 -17.97 5.61 45.59
N GLY A 679 -16.98 6.16 46.31
CA GLY A 679 -16.00 7.09 45.74
C GLY A 679 -15.10 6.43 44.70
N ARG A 680 -14.71 5.16 44.93
CA ARG A 680 -13.93 4.36 43.97
C ARG A 680 -14.66 4.19 42.65
N GLY A 681 -15.96 3.90 42.68
CA GLY A 681 -16.80 3.76 41.47
C GLY A 681 -16.84 5.03 40.62
N PHE A 682 -16.92 6.22 41.25
CA PHE A 682 -16.82 7.48 40.53
C PHE A 682 -15.43 7.74 39.94
N PHE A 683 -14.38 7.36 40.67
CA PHE A 683 -13.01 7.54 40.23
C PHE A 683 -12.64 6.69 39.00
N THR A 684 -13.19 5.48 38.90
CA THR A 684 -12.95 4.56 37.77
C THR A 684 -14.11 4.50 36.77
N LEU A 685 -15.03 5.47 36.78
CA LEU A 685 -16.23 5.44 35.93
C LEU A 685 -15.85 5.37 34.44
N PHE A 686 -16.42 4.39 33.72
CA PHE A 686 -16.26 4.19 32.27
C PHE A 686 -14.81 4.09 31.77
N SER A 687 -13.87 3.65 32.61
CA SER A 687 -12.45 3.63 32.28
C SER A 687 -11.93 2.31 31.68
N TYR A 688 -12.72 1.24 31.71
CA TYR A 688 -12.27 -0.11 31.35
C TYR A 688 -13.13 -0.73 30.25
N GLN A 689 -12.46 -1.41 29.31
CA GLN A 689 -13.11 -2.20 28.28
C GLN A 689 -12.84 -3.69 28.57
N PRO A 690 -13.83 -4.43 29.08
CA PRO A 690 -13.64 -5.79 29.55
C PRO A 690 -13.49 -6.78 28.39
N VAL A 691 -12.67 -7.82 28.58
CA VAL A 691 -12.39 -8.85 27.56
C VAL A 691 -13.52 -9.89 27.56
N PRO A 692 -14.26 -10.11 26.43
CA PRO A 692 -15.43 -11.01 26.32
C PRO A 692 -15.31 -12.39 26.97
N THR A 693 -14.10 -12.94 27.06
CA THR A 693 -13.83 -14.30 27.53
C THR A 693 -13.64 -14.43 29.04
N GLU A 694 -13.49 -13.31 29.77
CA GLU A 694 -13.15 -13.33 31.20
C GLU A 694 -14.25 -12.66 32.04
N PRO A 695 -14.60 -13.23 33.21
CA PRO A 695 -15.47 -12.54 34.16
C PRO A 695 -14.74 -11.29 34.68
N LEU A 696 -15.50 -10.23 34.94
CA LEU A 696 -14.94 -8.99 35.46
C LEU A 696 -14.31 -9.24 36.86
N PRO A 697 -13.03 -8.91 37.07
CA PRO A 697 -12.44 -9.04 38.40
C PRO A 697 -13.07 -7.99 39.34
N LEU A 698 -13.73 -8.49 40.39
CA LEU A 698 -14.29 -7.69 41.47
C LEU A 698 -13.24 -7.57 42.58
N PRO A 699 -12.75 -6.36 42.92
CA PRO A 699 -11.80 -6.19 44.01
C PRO A 699 -12.46 -6.58 45.34
N LYS A 700 -11.74 -7.34 46.19
CA LYS A 700 -12.26 -7.77 47.49
C LYS A 700 -12.45 -6.56 48.42
N LEU A 701 -13.51 -6.57 49.23
CA LEU A 701 -13.67 -5.60 50.32
C LEU A 701 -13.05 -6.17 51.60
N ASN A 702 -11.91 -5.61 52.03
CA ASN A 702 -11.17 -6.10 53.18
C ASN A 702 -11.41 -5.23 54.42
N LEU A 703 -11.96 -5.85 55.48
CA LEU A 703 -12.27 -5.21 56.77
C LEU A 703 -11.32 -5.67 57.89
N THR A 704 -10.17 -6.25 57.53
CA THR A 704 -9.15 -6.66 58.50
C THR A 704 -8.15 -5.54 58.75
N GLY A 705 -7.51 -5.60 59.92
CA GLY A 705 -6.49 -4.66 60.35
C GLY A 705 -5.12 -5.31 60.49
N ASN A 706 -4.05 -4.63 60.08
CA ASN A 706 -2.68 -5.02 60.42
C ASN A 706 -2.15 -4.13 61.54
N LEU A 707 -1.54 -4.74 62.56
CA LEU A 707 -0.91 -3.99 63.64
C LEU A 707 0.31 -3.21 63.14
N GLY A 708 0.28 -1.89 63.25
CA GLY A 708 1.39 -1.05 62.82
C GLY A 708 2.54 -1.04 63.82
N VAL A 709 3.76 -1.01 63.28
CA VAL A 709 5.00 -0.89 64.07
C VAL A 709 5.18 0.56 64.54
N LEU A 710 5.15 0.79 65.85
CA LEU A 710 5.72 2.00 66.46
C LEU A 710 7.20 1.74 66.77
N LEU A 711 8.09 2.13 65.86
CA LEU A 711 9.52 2.25 66.16
C LEU A 711 9.72 3.43 67.11
N PHE A 712 9.72 3.17 68.42
CA PHE A 712 10.20 4.13 69.41
C PHE A 712 11.73 4.24 69.28
N CYS A 713 12.22 5.24 68.56
CA CYS A 713 13.62 5.67 68.68
C CYS A 713 13.71 6.70 69.82
N THR A 714 13.83 6.25 71.07
CA THR A 714 14.04 7.13 72.24
C THR A 714 15.53 7.39 72.50
N GLN A 715 16.34 7.56 71.46
CA GLN A 715 17.74 7.96 71.62
C GLN A 715 18.06 9.15 70.72
N LYS A 716 18.45 10.27 71.34
CA LYS A 716 19.01 11.44 70.65
C LYS A 716 20.19 10.98 69.79
N CYS A 717 19.98 10.82 68.49
CA CYS A 717 21.06 10.73 67.53
C CYS A 717 21.60 12.14 67.30
N VAL A 718 22.72 12.47 67.95
CA VAL A 718 23.49 13.68 67.66
C VAL A 718 24.30 13.41 66.39
N PHE A 719 23.87 14.00 65.28
CA PHE A 719 24.68 14.02 64.06
C PHE A 719 25.75 15.12 64.20
N TYR A 720 27.02 14.74 64.26
CA TYR A 720 28.13 15.66 64.00
C TYR A 720 28.42 15.66 62.51
N THR A 721 27.94 16.67 61.80
CA THR A 721 28.50 17.06 60.50
C THR A 721 29.54 18.16 60.75
N GLY A 722 30.68 18.07 60.05
CA GLY A 722 31.91 18.82 60.31
C GLY A 722 31.89 20.34 60.10
N TYR A 723 30.77 21.03 60.33
CA TYR A 723 30.72 22.48 60.45
C TYR A 723 29.79 22.87 61.61
N ASN A 724 30.37 23.45 62.66
CA ASN A 724 29.74 23.83 63.92
C ASN A 724 28.45 24.64 63.77
N LYS A 725 27.27 23.98 63.75
CA LYS A 725 26.00 24.55 64.18
C LYS A 725 25.09 23.47 64.78
N GLN A 726 24.77 23.64 66.05
CA GLN A 726 23.93 22.75 66.85
C GLN A 726 22.45 23.01 66.50
N ILE A 727 21.78 22.06 65.83
CA ILE A 727 20.33 22.14 65.57
C ILE A 727 19.62 21.20 66.53
N THR A 728 18.79 21.77 67.40
CA THR A 728 17.86 21.03 68.27
C THR A 728 16.46 21.21 67.66
N LEU A 729 15.82 20.12 67.22
CA LEU A 729 14.47 20.16 66.66
C LEU A 729 13.45 19.72 67.72
N ASN A 730 12.72 20.68 68.27
CA ASN A 730 11.42 20.46 68.90
C ASN A 730 10.34 20.86 67.89
N ASN A 731 9.32 20.01 67.75
CA ASN A 731 7.98 20.27 67.18
C ASN A 731 7.88 21.38 66.12
N PHE A 732 7.81 20.99 64.83
CA PHE A 732 6.73 21.33 63.89
C PHE A 732 7.10 20.92 62.45
N PHE A 733 6.08 20.59 61.67
CA PHE A 733 6.04 20.39 60.21
C PHE A 733 6.94 21.36 59.42
N ILE A 734 7.87 20.86 58.60
CA ILE A 734 8.28 21.51 57.33
C ILE A 734 8.66 20.45 56.27
N GLN A 735 8.03 20.62 55.11
CA GLN A 735 8.23 20.04 53.79
C GLN A 735 9.56 20.54 53.17
N TYR A 736 10.55 19.67 52.92
CA TYR A 736 11.60 19.95 51.92
C TYR A 736 12.24 18.67 51.35
N THR A 737 12.43 18.75 50.03
CA THR A 737 13.14 17.88 49.10
C THR A 737 14.50 17.40 49.61
N ILE A 738 14.76 16.09 49.57
CA ILE A 738 16.12 15.51 49.69
C ILE A 738 16.48 14.86 48.36
N PRO A 739 17.60 15.24 47.73
CA PRO A 739 18.05 14.65 46.47
C PRO A 739 18.67 13.27 46.70
N ILE A 740 18.51 12.44 45.67
CA ILE A 740 19.19 11.17 45.36
C ILE A 740 20.46 10.93 46.19
N ILE A 741 20.40 10.00 47.15
CA ILE A 741 21.58 9.38 47.76
C ILE A 741 21.74 7.99 47.14
N SER A 742 22.94 7.70 46.65
CA SER A 742 23.25 6.44 45.96
C SER A 742 23.12 5.22 46.89
N GLN A 743 22.75 4.09 46.30
CA GLN A 743 22.49 2.78 46.93
C GLN A 743 23.59 2.27 47.90
N SER A 744 24.80 2.85 47.87
CA SER A 744 25.93 2.42 48.71
C SER A 744 25.86 2.94 50.17
N GLN A 745 25.28 4.11 50.43
CA GLN A 745 25.22 4.66 51.80
C GLN A 745 24.05 4.15 52.64
N ALA A 746 22.98 3.64 52.01
CA ALA A 746 21.84 3.05 52.72
C ALA A 746 22.22 1.78 53.50
N PHE A 747 23.19 1.01 53.00
CA PHE A 747 23.65 -0.23 53.63
C PHE A 747 24.37 0.00 54.96
N SER A 748 25.07 1.12 55.12
CA SER A 748 25.80 1.42 56.36
C SER A 748 24.86 1.89 57.49
N VAL A 749 23.76 2.56 57.16
CA VAL A 749 22.72 2.96 58.13
C VAL A 749 21.92 1.74 58.60
N PHE A 750 21.68 0.76 57.73
CA PHE A 750 20.96 -0.47 58.08
C PHE A 750 21.74 -1.37 59.05
N LEU A 751 23.07 -1.40 58.96
CA LEU A 751 23.89 -2.30 59.77
C LEU A 751 24.04 -1.84 61.24
N PHE A 752 23.96 -0.53 61.50
CA PHE A 752 24.20 0.00 62.85
C PHE A 752 23.00 -0.13 63.81
N CYS A 753 21.79 -0.32 63.29
CA CYS A 753 20.58 -0.45 64.10
C CYS A 753 20.38 -1.88 64.68
N PHE A 754 21.13 -2.87 64.18
CA PHE A 754 20.96 -4.28 64.58
C PHE A 754 21.63 -4.67 65.91
N PHE A 755 22.45 -3.79 66.51
CA PHE A 755 23.33 -4.18 67.63
C PHE A 755 22.85 -3.79 69.05
N CYS A 756 21.67 -3.18 69.20
CA CYS A 756 21.13 -2.80 70.53
C CYS A 756 19.93 -3.67 70.95
N LYS A 757 20.23 -4.75 71.68
CA LYS A 757 19.37 -5.55 72.58
C LYS A 757 18.08 -6.15 71.99
N GLY A 758 18.16 -7.46 71.79
CA GLY A 758 17.08 -8.43 71.53
C GLY A 758 15.66 -8.06 71.94
N ARG A 759 14.85 -7.75 70.93
CA ARG A 759 13.44 -8.14 70.81
C ARG A 759 13.18 -8.46 69.35
N ALA A 760 12.55 -9.60 69.08
CA ALA A 760 12.15 -10.01 67.74
C ALA A 760 11.32 -8.92 67.05
N PRO A 761 11.36 -8.79 65.70
CA PRO A 761 10.45 -7.88 64.99
C PRO A 761 8.99 -8.24 65.35
N PRO A 762 8.15 -7.25 65.73
CA PRO A 762 6.76 -7.53 66.07
C PRO A 762 6.03 -7.98 64.81
N ARG A 763 5.38 -9.15 64.89
CA ARG A 763 4.68 -9.78 63.76
C ARG A 763 3.53 -8.87 63.30
N ASN A 764 3.39 -8.65 61.99
CA ASN A 764 2.20 -8.05 61.36
C ASN A 764 0.98 -8.95 61.59
N ASN A 765 0.53 -9.08 62.83
CA ASN A 765 -0.62 -9.90 63.16
C ASN A 765 -1.87 -9.21 62.60
N THR A 766 -2.70 -10.00 61.93
CA THR A 766 -4.01 -9.60 61.44
C THR A 766 -5.00 -9.59 62.61
N VAL A 767 -5.79 -8.52 62.67
CA VAL A 767 -6.94 -8.38 63.57
C VAL A 767 -8.18 -8.44 62.68
N ASP A 768 -9.14 -9.27 63.04
CA ASP A 768 -10.41 -9.40 62.33
C ASP A 768 -11.56 -9.21 63.33
N LEU A 769 -12.69 -8.69 62.84
CA LEU A 769 -13.89 -8.40 63.62
C LEU A 769 -14.79 -9.64 63.78
N ASN A 770 -14.50 -10.74 63.06
CA ASN A 770 -15.26 -12.00 63.10
C ASN A 770 -14.86 -12.93 64.27
N SER A 771 -13.95 -12.49 65.15
CA SER A 771 -13.37 -13.25 66.26
C SER A 771 -14.31 -13.45 67.47
N GLY A 772 -15.46 -12.77 67.51
CA GLY A 772 -16.48 -12.90 68.56
C GLY A 772 -16.21 -12.10 69.84
N ASN A 773 -15.18 -11.24 69.84
CA ASN A 773 -14.77 -10.41 70.97
C ASN A 773 -15.56 -9.08 71.09
N ILE A 774 -16.20 -8.63 69.99
CA ILE A 774 -17.05 -7.44 69.93
C ILE A 774 -18.38 -7.81 69.27
N ASP A 775 -19.48 -7.30 69.81
CA ASP A 775 -20.81 -7.43 69.22
C ASP A 775 -20.94 -6.54 67.97
N VAL A 776 -20.73 -7.13 66.78
CA VAL A 776 -20.87 -6.47 65.48
C VAL A 776 -22.26 -6.74 64.89
N PRO A 777 -22.93 -5.74 64.27
CA PRO A 777 -24.22 -5.96 63.62
C PRO A 777 -24.13 -7.03 62.50
N PRO A 778 -25.03 -8.02 62.43
CA PRO A 778 -24.93 -9.15 61.51
C PRO A 778 -25.01 -8.78 60.02
N ASN A 779 -25.64 -7.64 59.70
CA ASN A 779 -25.82 -7.15 58.32
C ASN A 779 -24.89 -5.97 57.97
N MET A 780 -23.84 -5.72 58.77
CA MET A 780 -22.98 -4.54 58.62
C MET A 780 -22.34 -4.41 57.22
N THR A 781 -21.98 -5.52 56.60
CA THR A 781 -21.22 -5.55 55.33
C THR A 781 -22.09 -5.61 54.07
N SER A 782 -23.40 -5.83 54.19
CA SER A 782 -24.28 -6.11 53.04
C SER A 782 -24.32 -4.96 52.02
N TRP A 783 -24.57 -3.73 52.49
CA TRP A 783 -24.56 -2.53 51.66
C TRP A 783 -23.16 -2.16 51.16
N ALA A 784 -22.12 -2.41 51.96
CA ALA A 784 -20.75 -2.12 51.55
C ALA A 784 -20.32 -3.04 50.39
N SER A 785 -20.66 -4.32 50.46
CA SER A 785 -20.51 -5.29 49.38
C SER A 785 -21.34 -4.91 48.14
N PHE A 786 -22.59 -4.47 48.32
CA PHE A 786 -23.40 -3.95 47.21
C PHE A 786 -22.70 -2.77 46.50
N HIS A 787 -22.24 -1.76 47.24
CA HIS A 787 -21.47 -0.64 46.66
C HIS A 787 -20.15 -1.07 46.00
N ASN A 788 -19.48 -2.10 46.55
CA ASN A 788 -18.27 -2.69 45.99
C ASN A 788 -18.53 -3.25 44.57
N GLY A 789 -19.64 -3.96 44.40
CA GLY A 789 -20.11 -4.46 43.10
C GLY A 789 -20.52 -3.36 42.12
N VAL A 790 -21.25 -2.34 42.60
CA VAL A 790 -21.62 -1.18 41.77
C VAL A 790 -20.36 -0.49 41.23
N ALA A 791 -19.39 -0.23 42.11
CA ALA A 791 -18.14 0.44 41.75
C ALA A 791 -17.35 -0.33 40.69
N ALA A 792 -17.30 -1.66 40.81
CA ALA A 792 -16.64 -2.50 39.83
C ALA A 792 -17.40 -2.53 38.50
N GLY A 793 -18.74 -2.57 38.50
CA GLY A 793 -19.52 -2.55 37.24
C GLY A 793 -19.50 -1.21 36.52
N LEU A 794 -19.45 -0.09 37.25
CA LEU A 794 -19.41 1.26 36.68
C LEU A 794 -18.12 1.54 35.89
N LYS A 795 -17.06 0.76 36.11
CA LYS A 795 -15.82 0.89 35.33
C LYS A 795 -15.99 0.49 33.86
N ILE A 796 -16.99 -0.31 33.53
CA ILE A 796 -17.24 -0.78 32.16
C ILE A 796 -17.67 0.39 31.26
N ALA A 797 -16.94 0.63 30.17
CA ALA A 797 -17.29 1.64 29.19
C ALA A 797 -18.67 1.35 28.52
N PRO A 798 -19.52 2.36 28.28
CA PRO A 798 -20.83 2.19 27.61
C PRO A 798 -20.71 1.63 26.18
N ALA A 799 -19.58 1.86 25.52
CA ALA A 799 -19.31 1.36 24.17
C ALA A 799 -18.94 -0.13 24.12
N SER A 800 -18.73 -0.79 25.27
CA SER A 800 -18.33 -2.19 25.31
C SER A 800 -19.48 -3.14 24.91
N GLN A 801 -19.15 -4.28 24.30
CA GLN A 801 -20.12 -5.34 24.06
C GLN A 801 -20.05 -6.34 25.21
N VAL A 802 -21.01 -6.22 26.12
CA VAL A 802 -21.23 -7.18 27.20
C VAL A 802 -22.40 -8.09 26.82
N ASP A 803 -22.16 -9.40 26.79
CA ASP A 803 -23.17 -10.41 26.53
C ASP A 803 -23.74 -10.98 27.84
N SER A 804 -24.94 -11.56 27.74
CA SER A 804 -25.68 -12.10 28.90
C SER A 804 -24.99 -13.27 29.64
N ALA A 805 -23.87 -13.78 29.12
CA ALA A 805 -23.10 -14.88 29.70
C ALA A 805 -22.23 -14.47 30.91
N TRP A 806 -22.02 -13.17 31.13
CA TRP A 806 -21.23 -12.64 32.26
C TRP A 806 -22.01 -12.54 33.57
N ILE A 807 -23.18 -13.16 33.61
CA ILE A 807 -24.18 -12.95 34.65
C ILE A 807 -24.32 -14.23 35.46
N ALA A 808 -23.62 -14.34 36.61
CA ALA A 808 -23.67 -15.51 37.47
C ALA A 808 -23.49 -15.21 38.98
N GLU A 809 -24.18 -16.04 39.78
CA GLU A 809 -24.22 -16.18 41.25
C GLU A 809 -24.93 -15.12 42.11
N LEU A 810 -25.64 -15.58 43.15
CA LEU A 810 -26.38 -14.74 44.10
C LEU A 810 -25.47 -14.28 45.24
N ALA A 811 -24.95 -13.07 45.13
CA ALA A 811 -24.23 -12.38 46.19
C ALA A 811 -24.67 -10.91 46.28
N ASN A 812 -24.52 -10.29 47.46
CA ASN A 812 -24.74 -8.85 47.66
C ASN A 812 -23.89 -7.99 46.71
N GLU A 813 -22.66 -8.41 46.44
CA GLU A 813 -21.76 -7.75 45.49
C GLU A 813 -22.27 -7.87 44.04
N TYR A 814 -22.77 -9.04 43.68
CA TYR A 814 -23.31 -9.28 42.35
C TYR A 814 -24.58 -8.45 42.07
N ALA A 815 -25.44 -8.27 43.09
CA ALA A 815 -26.60 -7.39 43.01
C ALA A 815 -26.22 -5.93 42.67
N GLY A 816 -25.13 -5.43 43.26
CA GLY A 816 -24.60 -4.11 42.93
C GLY A 816 -24.03 -4.04 41.51
N PHE A 817 -23.35 -5.09 41.06
CA PHE A 817 -22.84 -5.18 39.70
C PHE A 817 -23.97 -5.12 38.65
N LEU A 818 -25.11 -5.79 38.88
CA LEU A 818 -26.30 -5.70 38.02
C LEU A 818 -26.85 -4.28 37.92
N MET A 819 -26.93 -3.57 39.04
CA MET A 819 -27.36 -2.16 39.06
C MET A 819 -26.47 -1.30 38.18
N ALA A 820 -25.15 -1.47 38.28
CA ALA A 820 -24.19 -0.75 37.46
C ALA A 820 -24.32 -1.07 35.96
N LEU A 821 -24.56 -2.33 35.58
CA LEU A 821 -24.86 -2.67 34.17
C LEU A 821 -26.12 -1.98 33.65
N GLY A 822 -27.12 -1.79 34.52
CA GLY A 822 -28.33 -1.03 34.22
C GLY A 822 -28.06 0.47 34.01
N LEU A 823 -27.28 1.08 34.91
CA LEU A 823 -26.82 2.47 34.79
C LEU A 823 -25.99 2.70 33.52
N ASN A 824 -25.22 1.70 33.08
CA ASN A 824 -24.42 1.76 31.85
C ASN A 824 -25.25 1.50 30.58
N GLY A 825 -26.53 1.13 30.71
CA GLY A 825 -27.42 0.81 29.59
C GLY A 825 -27.26 -0.61 29.01
N HIS A 826 -26.35 -1.42 29.54
CA HIS A 826 -26.08 -2.78 29.06
C HIS A 826 -27.17 -3.78 29.45
N LEU A 827 -27.92 -3.51 30.52
CA LEU A 827 -28.99 -4.38 31.01
C LEU A 827 -30.21 -4.46 30.05
N THR A 828 -30.32 -3.54 29.08
CA THR A 828 -31.33 -3.63 28.01
C THR A 828 -31.17 -4.86 27.11
N LYS A 829 -29.96 -5.42 27.06
CA LYS A 829 -29.63 -6.61 26.27
C LYS A 829 -29.95 -7.92 27.00
N LEU A 830 -30.28 -7.86 28.29
CA LEU A 830 -30.62 -9.04 29.08
C LEU A 830 -32.02 -9.53 28.72
N ALA A 831 -32.17 -10.84 28.51
CA ALA A 831 -33.46 -11.45 28.25
C ALA A 831 -34.42 -11.24 29.44
N THR A 832 -35.65 -10.84 29.16
CA THR A 832 -36.71 -10.61 30.17
C THR A 832 -36.97 -11.84 31.04
N LEU A 833 -36.76 -13.04 30.52
CA LEU A 833 -36.87 -14.29 31.29
C LEU A 833 -35.84 -14.38 32.42
N ASN A 834 -34.60 -13.94 32.18
CA ASN A 834 -33.56 -13.94 33.20
C ASN A 834 -33.86 -12.92 34.31
N ILE A 835 -34.42 -11.76 33.93
CA ILE A 835 -34.87 -10.73 34.88
C ILE A 835 -35.91 -11.32 35.84
N HIS A 836 -36.88 -12.07 35.32
CA HIS A 836 -37.88 -12.75 36.14
C HIS A 836 -37.25 -13.83 37.04
N ASP A 837 -36.34 -14.65 36.53
CA ASP A 837 -35.62 -15.66 37.32
C ASP A 837 -34.90 -15.03 38.53
N TYR A 838 -34.22 -13.91 38.34
CA TYR A 838 -33.54 -13.20 39.45
C TYR A 838 -34.49 -12.66 40.51
N LEU A 839 -35.63 -12.10 40.12
CA LEU A 839 -36.62 -11.55 41.07
C LEU A 839 -37.33 -12.65 41.86
N THR A 840 -37.61 -13.80 41.25
CA THR A 840 -38.26 -14.93 41.96
C THR A 840 -37.41 -15.56 43.06
N LYS A 841 -36.09 -15.33 43.06
CA LYS A 841 -35.18 -15.87 44.09
C LYS A 841 -35.30 -15.17 45.45
N GLY A 842 -36.05 -14.07 45.54
CA GLY A 842 -36.43 -13.43 46.81
C GLY A 842 -35.29 -12.74 47.58
N HIS A 843 -34.11 -12.58 46.97
CA HIS A 843 -32.98 -11.90 47.60
C HIS A 843 -33.12 -10.38 47.49
N GLU A 844 -33.29 -9.70 48.63
CA GLU A 844 -33.63 -8.27 48.74
C GLU A 844 -32.70 -7.36 47.91
N MET A 845 -31.37 -7.50 48.06
CA MET A 845 -30.40 -6.65 47.35
C MET A 845 -30.45 -6.84 45.83
N THR A 846 -30.67 -8.06 45.36
CA THR A 846 -30.73 -8.36 43.92
C THR A 846 -31.97 -7.73 43.29
N SER A 847 -33.10 -7.72 44.00
CA SER A 847 -34.31 -7.03 43.58
C SER A 847 -34.09 -5.52 43.47
N ILE A 848 -33.49 -4.89 44.50
CA ILE A 848 -33.14 -3.46 44.48
C ILE A 848 -32.25 -3.11 43.28
N GLY A 849 -31.15 -3.85 43.10
CA GLY A 849 -30.18 -3.58 42.05
C GLY A 849 -30.77 -3.75 40.64
N LEU A 850 -31.60 -4.76 40.44
CA LEU A 850 -32.23 -5.04 39.15
C LEU A 850 -33.35 -4.04 38.81
N LEU A 851 -34.23 -3.72 39.76
CA LEU A 851 -35.32 -2.76 39.53
C LEU A 851 -34.77 -1.36 39.22
N LEU A 852 -33.78 -0.88 39.99
CA LEU A 852 -33.09 0.38 39.71
C LEU A 852 -32.33 0.33 38.38
N GLY A 853 -31.62 -0.76 38.11
CA GLY A 853 -30.83 -0.94 36.90
C GLY A 853 -31.68 -0.94 35.63
N VAL A 854 -32.78 -1.71 35.60
CA VAL A 854 -33.67 -1.83 34.44
C VAL A 854 -34.44 -0.54 34.21
N SER A 855 -34.85 0.14 35.28
CA SER A 855 -35.50 1.46 35.20
C SER A 855 -34.55 2.52 34.64
N SER A 856 -33.30 2.55 35.13
CA SER A 856 -32.27 3.46 34.63
C SER A 856 -31.95 3.22 33.16
N ALA A 857 -31.91 1.96 32.72
CA ALA A 857 -31.67 1.58 31.34
C ALA A 857 -32.79 2.04 30.37
N LYS A 858 -33.99 2.31 30.89
CA LYS A 858 -35.20 2.71 30.13
C LYS A 858 -35.64 4.14 30.42
N LEU A 859 -34.72 4.98 30.92
CA LEU A 859 -34.98 6.36 31.32
C LEU A 859 -35.86 7.12 30.31
N GLY A 860 -37.05 7.54 30.75
CA GLY A 860 -37.99 8.36 29.96
C GLY A 860 -38.74 7.66 28.81
N THR A 861 -38.59 6.34 28.63
CA THR A 861 -39.20 5.60 27.50
C THR A 861 -40.64 5.12 27.73
N MET A 862 -41.12 5.12 28.98
CA MET A 862 -42.43 4.57 29.38
C MET A 862 -42.66 3.11 28.88
N ASP A 863 -41.62 2.28 28.91
CA ASP A 863 -41.71 0.88 28.49
C ASP A 863 -42.74 0.12 29.34
N MET A 864 -43.79 -0.39 28.67
CA MET A 864 -44.92 -1.03 29.33
C MET A 864 -44.53 -2.34 30.04
N SER A 865 -43.47 -3.02 29.57
CA SER A 865 -43.00 -4.27 30.19
C SER A 865 -42.36 -4.01 31.55
N ILE A 866 -41.52 -2.97 31.65
CA ILE A 866 -40.85 -2.57 32.88
C ILE A 866 -41.84 -1.90 33.84
N THR A 867 -42.76 -1.09 33.32
CA THR A 867 -43.83 -0.48 34.12
C THR A 867 -44.66 -1.55 34.83
N ARG A 868 -45.08 -2.61 34.11
CA ARG A 868 -45.79 -3.74 34.72
C ARG A 868 -44.95 -4.48 35.76
N LEU A 869 -43.65 -4.64 35.53
CA LEU A 869 -42.73 -5.27 36.47
C LEU A 869 -42.63 -4.49 37.78
N LEU A 870 -42.49 -3.17 37.70
CA LEU A 870 -42.43 -2.26 38.87
C LEU A 870 -43.77 -2.20 39.60
N SER A 871 -44.90 -2.18 38.88
CA SER A 871 -46.24 -2.13 39.47
C SER A 871 -46.56 -3.31 40.40
N ILE A 872 -45.91 -4.47 40.21
CA ILE A 872 -46.09 -5.63 41.10
C ILE A 872 -45.39 -5.43 42.46
N HIS A 873 -44.32 -4.65 42.50
CA HIS A 873 -43.51 -4.42 43.70
C HIS A 873 -43.97 -3.20 44.50
N ILE A 874 -44.86 -2.37 43.95
CA ILE A 874 -45.42 -1.17 44.60
C ILE A 874 -46.89 -1.44 44.93
N PRO A 875 -47.26 -1.64 46.22
CA PRO A 875 -48.64 -1.96 46.61
C PRO A 875 -49.69 -0.95 46.14
N ALA A 876 -49.31 0.32 45.99
CA ALA A 876 -50.21 1.39 45.54
C ALA A 876 -50.63 1.29 44.06
N LEU A 877 -49.89 0.54 43.24
CA LEU A 877 -50.16 0.38 41.80
C LEU A 877 -50.88 -0.94 41.47
N LEU A 878 -51.07 -1.81 42.46
CA LEU A 878 -51.76 -3.09 42.32
C LEU A 878 -53.29 -2.90 42.31
N PRO A 879 -54.05 -3.69 41.52
CA PRO A 879 -55.50 -3.68 41.57
C PRO A 879 -56.02 -4.08 42.96
N PRO A 880 -57.14 -3.52 43.46
CA PRO A 880 -57.68 -3.84 44.79
C PRO A 880 -58.11 -5.31 44.99
N THR A 881 -58.04 -6.13 43.94
CA THR A 881 -58.36 -7.56 43.93
C THR A 881 -57.12 -8.48 43.94
N SER A 882 -55.90 -7.95 43.96
CA SER A 882 -54.67 -8.77 43.97
C SER A 882 -54.30 -9.26 45.37
N THR A 883 -53.64 -10.42 45.44
CA THR A 883 -53.09 -11.00 46.68
C THR A 883 -52.04 -10.07 47.31
N GLU A 884 -52.06 -9.94 48.63
CA GLU A 884 -51.04 -9.21 49.39
C GLU A 884 -49.68 -9.92 49.21
N LEU A 885 -48.73 -9.24 48.58
CA LEU A 885 -47.37 -9.75 48.34
C LEU A 885 -46.44 -9.23 49.45
N ASP A 886 -45.70 -10.13 50.10
CA ASP A 886 -44.71 -9.78 51.12
C ASP A 886 -43.43 -9.26 50.44
N VAL A 887 -43.44 -7.98 50.06
CA VAL A 887 -42.32 -7.29 49.41
C VAL A 887 -41.55 -6.49 50.47
N PRO A 888 -40.22 -6.71 50.65
CA PRO A 888 -39.42 -5.96 51.61
C PRO A 888 -39.51 -4.45 51.39
N HIS A 889 -39.59 -3.67 52.47
CA HIS A 889 -39.75 -2.22 52.40
C HIS A 889 -38.68 -1.53 51.54
N ASN A 890 -37.42 -1.97 51.61
CA ASN A 890 -36.34 -1.35 50.82
C ASN A 890 -36.50 -1.58 49.31
N VAL A 891 -37.15 -2.68 48.90
CA VAL A 891 -37.46 -2.98 47.49
C VAL A 891 -38.62 -2.12 46.98
N GLN A 892 -39.55 -1.72 47.86
CA GLN A 892 -40.66 -0.83 47.48
C GLN A 892 -40.19 0.63 47.30
N VAL A 893 -39.15 1.02 48.03
CA VAL A 893 -38.56 2.37 47.97
C VAL A 893 -37.63 2.54 46.76
N SER A 894 -36.92 1.48 46.37
CA SER A 894 -36.03 1.45 45.20
C SER A 894 -36.82 1.41 43.89
#